data_AF-A0A542DPP0-F1
#
_entry.id   AF-A0A542DPP0-F1
#
_cell.length_a   1.000
_cell.length_b   1.000
_cell.length_c   1.000
_cell.angle_alpha   90.00
_cell.angle_beta   90.00
_cell.angle_gamma   90.00
#
_symmetry.space_group_name_H-M   'P 1'
#
loop_
_entity.id
_entity.type
_entity.pdbx_description
1 polymer ?
#
loop_
_entity_poly.entity_id
_entity_poly.type
_entity_poly.pdbx_seq_one_letter_code
_entity_poly.pdbx_strand_id
1 'polypeptide(L)'
;MRALAYSGESRTRLYDDLASRYFEACGATDTMPIQTLARRASEERTQANLSLPAEVARLVDQQKDLNHRPIELPDGYFSFVVEDGLVHSKANDGLVWTLPLSVSIPAWEQVADDRDMPRLWVLDDGEGNGYSRWLSLPDLIAAGGFPRMQDARDVLSTGTRHGHFYAFVSHRWRSPTHPDPGGHQARLVAWRLFGALCEAVRAAHRRGLHNPRQVARRLDVPIGPAGSPLAESILVNVLRDALDESSLADAAVEVTSIAGHVDDLGAAQARSDGGLTHLAELVAGLPILRALLRHLHVWYDYTCMPQAPRTAEEQAIFDRTLRRLLAVQCSARTLILLDDTLDYLGRAWCNLESNTAVRLSGMVDIVSFDEKPRLGRQREPYDLMRLVGDRQQVAWRGVLDTEVFRVQSPEECMRRLELAMADPGDLPFLYNALRSAVHAPTRDAGETSLVTGVLPLPTVENGGLFLVPDYRQRRQRPVEEPPPHVVGSLDIHLNLDDVEIAPSYQPLAHAARPSCHIAVLAACEGEAMVLTAAVLRARDELEVLLSARVASTSWLSVDPVPVGHRSDGALRSVPTTADLWAIVRRRSHRADDDVTEALARMLEDAGTPAVHIEIDRKNDNVTVVAADQVADRPHSLVVRNNIHLPHHPQGLQYRHLMRHLLQPKLPINE
;
A
#
# COMPACT_ATOMS: atom_id res chain seq x y z
N MET A 1 13.83 -15.86 21.33
CA MET A 1 14.61 -15.04 22.29
C MET A 1 15.27 -13.84 21.62
N ARG A 2 16.20 -13.99 20.64
CA ARG A 2 16.84 -12.83 19.99
C ARG A 2 15.87 -11.87 19.31
N ALA A 3 14.90 -12.37 18.54
CA ALA A 3 13.86 -11.55 17.91
C ALA A 3 13.08 -10.69 18.93
N LEU A 4 12.72 -11.28 20.08
CA LEU A 4 11.99 -10.59 21.15
C LEU A 4 12.82 -9.54 21.89
N ALA A 5 14.15 -9.65 21.85
CA ALA A 5 15.04 -8.62 22.35
C ALA A 5 15.01 -7.38 21.43
N TYR A 6 15.03 -7.58 20.10
CA TYR A 6 14.92 -6.48 19.14
C TYR A 6 13.57 -5.76 19.23
N SER A 7 12.47 -6.49 19.46
CA SER A 7 11.15 -5.88 19.64
C SER A 7 10.99 -5.08 20.94
N GLY A 8 11.91 -5.22 21.90
CA GLY A 8 11.94 -4.43 23.14
C GLY A 8 13.11 -3.45 23.23
N GLU A 9 13.89 -3.31 22.16
CA GLU A 9 15.14 -2.55 22.21
C GLU A 9 14.94 -1.02 22.13
N SER A 10 15.90 -0.27 22.66
CA SER A 10 15.80 1.11 23.14
C SER A 10 15.23 2.15 22.17
N ARG A 11 14.71 3.25 22.77
CA ARG A 11 14.21 4.48 22.13
C ARG A 11 15.15 5.15 21.12
N THR A 12 16.43 4.79 21.08
CA THR A 12 17.44 5.48 20.26
C THR A 12 17.66 4.87 18.88
N ARG A 13 17.22 3.62 18.66
CA ARG A 13 17.44 2.90 17.39
C ARG A 13 16.41 3.24 16.32
N LEU A 14 16.84 3.08 15.07
CA LEU A 14 16.04 3.28 13.87
C LEU A 14 15.03 2.15 13.71
N TYR A 15 13.80 2.47 13.28
CA TYR A 15 12.74 1.48 13.18
C TYR A 15 13.03 0.42 12.10
N ASP A 16 13.54 0.83 10.93
CA ASP A 16 13.89 -0.07 9.83
C ASP A 16 14.99 -1.08 10.19
N ASP A 17 16.00 -0.66 10.98
CA ASP A 17 17.06 -1.54 11.50
C ASP A 17 16.51 -2.55 12.52
N LEU A 18 15.67 -2.09 13.46
CA LEU A 18 15.02 -2.99 14.42
C LEU A 18 14.15 -4.05 13.74
N ALA A 19 13.36 -3.63 12.75
CA ALA A 19 12.49 -4.53 11.99
C ALA A 19 13.33 -5.52 11.17
N SER A 20 14.39 -5.07 10.49
CA SER A 20 15.31 -5.95 9.75
C SER A 20 15.90 -7.03 10.66
N ARG A 21 16.44 -6.64 11.82
CA ARG A 21 17.05 -7.58 12.78
C ARG A 21 16.03 -8.54 13.40
N TYR A 22 14.79 -8.06 13.63
CA TYR A 22 13.70 -8.91 14.09
C TYR A 22 13.45 -10.06 13.10
N PHE A 23 13.27 -9.75 11.82
CA PHE A 23 12.98 -10.77 10.80
C PHE A 23 14.17 -11.71 10.57
N GLU A 24 15.39 -11.19 10.55
CA GLU A 24 16.60 -12.02 10.48
C GLU A 24 16.68 -13.01 11.64
N ALA A 25 16.35 -12.56 12.86
CA ALA A 25 16.34 -13.42 14.03
C ALA A 25 15.18 -14.43 14.05
N CYS A 26 14.14 -14.24 13.24
CA CYS A 26 13.03 -15.20 13.09
C CYS A 26 13.38 -16.37 12.15
N GLY A 27 14.45 -16.23 11.35
CA GLY A 27 14.86 -17.23 10.36
C GLY A 27 13.88 -17.35 9.19
N ALA A 28 13.29 -16.24 8.73
CA ALA A 28 12.47 -16.25 7.52
C ALA A 28 13.37 -16.57 6.30
N THR A 29 13.21 -17.75 5.70
CA THR A 29 14.16 -18.28 4.70
C THR A 29 13.89 -17.82 3.27
N ASP A 30 12.65 -17.52 2.87
CA ASP A 30 12.33 -17.36 1.44
C ASP A 30 11.52 -16.13 1.05
N THR A 31 10.63 -15.62 1.92
CA THR A 31 9.92 -14.35 1.68
C THR A 31 9.79 -13.59 2.99
N MET A 32 10.53 -12.48 3.13
CA MET A 32 10.33 -11.61 4.29
C MET A 32 8.95 -10.94 4.19
N PRO A 33 8.17 -10.95 5.28
CA PRO A 33 6.83 -10.37 5.27
C PRO A 33 6.85 -8.85 5.22
N ILE A 34 7.96 -8.18 5.56
CA ILE A 34 8.14 -6.74 5.38
C ILE A 34 9.54 -6.49 4.85
N GLN A 35 9.64 -5.70 3.77
CA GLN A 35 10.90 -5.17 3.26
C GLN A 35 11.20 -3.83 3.93
N THR A 36 12.28 -3.75 4.71
CA THR A 36 12.74 -2.50 5.34
C THR A 36 13.84 -1.84 4.51
N LEU A 37 14.06 -0.53 4.73
CA LEU A 37 15.19 0.17 4.09
C LEU A 37 16.53 -0.45 4.49
N ALA A 38 16.73 -0.73 5.77
CA ALA A 38 17.96 -1.32 6.29
C ALA A 38 18.26 -2.67 5.63
N ARG A 39 17.21 -3.49 5.43
CA ARG A 39 17.32 -4.77 4.74
C ARG A 39 17.67 -4.58 3.26
N ARG A 40 16.96 -3.71 2.56
CA ARG A 40 17.24 -3.40 1.14
C ARG A 40 18.68 -2.89 0.97
N ALA A 41 19.16 -2.01 1.85
CA ALA A 41 20.54 -1.55 1.85
C ALA A 41 21.56 -2.67 2.08
N SER A 42 21.20 -3.68 2.88
CA SER A 42 22.03 -4.88 3.06
C SER A 42 22.07 -5.72 1.77
N GLU A 43 20.92 -5.96 1.16
CA GLU A 43 20.78 -6.72 -0.09
C GLU A 43 21.51 -6.06 -1.26
N GLU A 44 21.40 -4.74 -1.40
CA GLU A 44 22.12 -3.99 -2.43
C GLU A 44 23.63 -4.05 -2.24
N ARG A 45 24.13 -4.01 -0.99
CA ARG A 45 25.55 -4.21 -0.70
C ARG A 45 26.01 -5.62 -1.03
N THR A 46 25.22 -6.64 -0.67
CA THR A 46 25.52 -8.03 -1.03
C THR A 46 25.52 -8.22 -2.54
N GLN A 47 24.54 -7.66 -3.26
CA GLN A 47 24.46 -7.75 -4.71
C GLN A 47 25.58 -6.99 -5.41
N ALA A 48 25.97 -5.81 -4.91
CA ALA A 48 27.11 -5.06 -5.43
C ALA A 48 28.41 -5.87 -5.30
N ASN A 49 28.57 -6.65 -4.23
CA ASN A 49 29.71 -7.55 -4.05
C ASN A 49 29.66 -8.79 -4.96
N LEU A 50 28.48 -9.15 -5.48
CA LEU A 50 28.24 -10.31 -6.36
C LEU A 50 28.21 -9.93 -7.84
N SER A 51 28.65 -8.73 -8.23
CA SER A 51 28.49 -8.22 -9.60
C SER A 51 29.08 -9.18 -10.64
N LEU A 52 28.21 -9.78 -11.45
CA LEU A 52 28.63 -10.55 -12.61
C LEU A 52 29.21 -9.61 -13.68
N PRO A 53 30.15 -10.08 -14.52
CA PRO A 53 30.58 -9.32 -15.69
C PRO A 53 29.36 -8.90 -16.53
N ALA A 54 29.38 -7.68 -17.08
CA ALA A 54 28.21 -7.09 -17.77
C ALA A 54 27.67 -7.95 -18.93
N GLU A 55 28.54 -8.74 -19.57
CA GLU A 55 28.16 -9.67 -20.63
C GLU A 55 27.38 -10.88 -20.09
N VAL A 56 27.82 -11.47 -18.97
CA VAL A 56 27.11 -12.55 -18.29
C VAL A 56 25.76 -12.05 -17.77
N ALA A 57 25.72 -10.81 -17.28
CA ALA A 57 24.47 -10.19 -16.84
C ALA A 57 23.43 -10.11 -17.95
N ARG A 58 23.86 -9.64 -19.12
CA ARG A 58 23.03 -9.56 -20.31
C ARG A 58 22.53 -10.94 -20.74
N LEU A 59 23.39 -11.96 -20.71
CA LEU A 59 23.03 -13.33 -21.10
C LEU A 59 21.98 -13.95 -20.15
N VAL A 60 22.11 -13.74 -18.84
CA VAL A 60 21.13 -14.25 -17.87
C VAL A 60 19.77 -13.57 -18.04
N ASP A 61 19.74 -12.26 -18.28
CA ASP A 61 18.48 -11.53 -18.54
C ASP A 61 17.84 -12.04 -19.85
N GLN A 62 18.61 -12.18 -20.93
CA GLN A 62 18.11 -12.72 -22.21
C GLN A 62 17.62 -14.17 -22.12
N GLN A 63 18.17 -14.98 -21.21
CA GLN A 63 17.75 -16.37 -21.05
C GLN A 63 16.27 -16.49 -20.63
N LYS A 64 15.74 -15.52 -19.89
CA LYS A 64 14.31 -15.50 -19.51
C LYS A 64 13.41 -15.41 -20.73
N ASP A 65 13.77 -14.55 -21.68
CA ASP A 65 13.04 -14.33 -22.94
C ASP A 65 13.20 -15.50 -23.92
N LEU A 66 14.25 -16.31 -23.78
CA LEU A 66 14.48 -17.46 -24.66
C LEU A 66 13.72 -18.73 -24.24
N ASN A 67 13.05 -18.73 -23.07
CA ASN A 67 12.30 -19.87 -22.54
C ASN A 67 10.84 -19.94 -23.05
N HIS A 68 10.58 -19.57 -24.30
CA HIS A 68 9.25 -19.75 -24.90
C HIS A 68 9.02 -21.22 -25.28
N ARG A 69 7.87 -21.78 -24.88
CA ARG A 69 7.39 -23.13 -25.23
C ARG A 69 5.95 -23.04 -25.78
N PRO A 70 5.39 -24.11 -26.40
CA PRO A 70 4.23 -24.04 -27.29
C PRO A 70 3.00 -23.31 -26.70
N ILE A 71 2.19 -22.73 -27.62
CA ILE A 71 1.14 -21.71 -27.42
C ILE A 71 -0.10 -22.22 -26.65
N GLU A 72 -0.23 -23.54 -26.45
CA GLU A 72 -1.40 -24.13 -25.79
C GLU A 72 -1.08 -24.52 -24.34
N LEU A 73 -1.88 -24.01 -23.41
CA LEU A 73 -1.90 -24.47 -22.02
C LEU A 73 -2.40 -25.94 -22.01
N PRO A 74 -1.70 -26.87 -21.35
CA PRO A 74 -2.20 -28.24 -21.23
C PRO A 74 -3.47 -28.29 -20.38
N ASP A 75 -4.21 -29.39 -20.47
CA ASP A 75 -5.30 -29.67 -19.55
C ASP A 75 -4.77 -29.92 -18.12
N GLY A 76 -5.37 -29.30 -17.10
CA GLY A 76 -5.03 -29.59 -15.69
C GLY A 76 -5.07 -28.39 -14.74
N TYR A 77 -4.57 -28.61 -13.51
CA TYR A 77 -4.37 -27.57 -12.51
C TYR A 77 -2.95 -27.00 -12.63
N PHE A 78 -2.86 -25.67 -12.68
CA PHE A 78 -1.60 -24.94 -12.76
C PHE A 78 -1.55 -23.89 -11.67
N SER A 79 -0.35 -23.62 -11.15
CA SER A 79 -0.08 -22.33 -10.53
C SER A 79 0.51 -21.40 -11.57
N PHE A 80 0.19 -20.11 -11.49
CA PHE A 80 0.75 -19.12 -12.39
C PHE A 80 1.39 -18.00 -11.59
N VAL A 81 2.48 -17.46 -12.12
CA VAL A 81 3.16 -16.26 -11.64
C VAL A 81 3.32 -15.34 -12.84
N VAL A 82 2.91 -14.08 -12.68
CA VAL A 82 3.16 -13.06 -13.70
C VAL A 82 4.44 -12.33 -13.33
N GLU A 83 5.41 -12.32 -14.23
CA GLU A 83 6.69 -11.63 -14.06
C GLU A 83 7.09 -11.01 -15.40
N ASP A 84 7.53 -9.76 -15.41
CA ASP A 84 8.14 -9.09 -16.57
C ASP A 84 7.29 -9.11 -17.86
N GLY A 85 5.96 -8.97 -17.75
CA GLY A 85 5.09 -9.00 -18.91
C GLY A 85 4.80 -10.42 -19.44
N LEU A 86 5.29 -11.43 -18.73
CA LEU A 86 5.15 -12.85 -19.04
C LEU A 86 4.31 -13.55 -17.97
N VAL A 87 3.59 -14.59 -18.37
CA VAL A 87 2.91 -15.50 -17.46
C VAL A 87 3.65 -16.82 -17.45
N HIS A 88 4.23 -17.12 -16.28
CA HIS A 88 4.85 -18.40 -15.97
C HIS A 88 3.80 -19.31 -15.37
N SER A 89 3.30 -20.26 -16.15
CA SER A 89 2.41 -21.32 -15.67
C SER A 89 3.24 -22.54 -15.29
N LYS A 90 3.05 -23.11 -14.10
CA LYS A 90 3.72 -24.32 -13.63
C LYS A 90 2.69 -25.42 -13.41
N ALA A 91 2.87 -26.55 -14.11
CA ALA A 91 2.09 -27.76 -13.86
C ALA A 91 2.59 -28.51 -12.62
N ASN A 92 1.75 -29.40 -12.11
CA ASN A 92 2.09 -30.27 -10.98
C ASN A 92 3.29 -31.20 -11.26
N ASP A 93 3.58 -31.49 -12.53
CA ASP A 93 4.77 -32.27 -12.95
C ASP A 93 6.06 -31.44 -12.99
N GLY A 94 5.98 -30.13 -12.70
CA GLY A 94 7.09 -29.20 -12.64
C GLY A 94 7.42 -28.51 -13.96
N LEU A 95 6.70 -28.79 -15.05
CA LEU A 95 6.93 -28.11 -16.32
C LEU A 95 6.44 -26.65 -16.25
N VAL A 96 7.21 -25.73 -16.83
CA VAL A 96 6.92 -24.29 -16.82
C VAL A 96 6.67 -23.81 -18.26
N TRP A 97 5.52 -23.18 -18.48
CA TRP A 97 5.16 -22.47 -19.71
C TRP A 97 5.32 -20.97 -19.48
N THR A 98 5.85 -20.26 -20.46
CA THR A 98 6.05 -18.80 -20.40
C THR A 98 5.39 -18.17 -21.62
N LEU A 99 4.37 -17.35 -21.39
CA LEU A 99 3.56 -16.71 -22.43
C LEU A 99 3.57 -15.19 -22.26
N PRO A 100 3.79 -14.39 -23.32
CA PRO A 100 3.69 -12.94 -23.22
C PRO A 100 2.22 -12.50 -23.08
N LEU A 101 1.95 -11.54 -22.18
CA LEU A 101 0.59 -11.05 -21.93
C LEU A 101 -0.04 -10.32 -23.12
N SER A 102 0.79 -9.84 -24.04
CA SER A 102 0.37 -9.17 -25.26
C SER A 102 -0.25 -10.11 -26.28
N VAL A 103 -0.04 -11.43 -26.14
CA VAL A 103 -0.67 -12.43 -27.00
C VAL A 103 -2.04 -12.77 -26.42
N SER A 104 -3.07 -12.57 -27.23
CA SER A 104 -4.43 -12.94 -26.86
C SER A 104 -4.56 -14.46 -26.87
N ILE A 105 -4.90 -15.03 -25.73
CA ILE A 105 -5.19 -16.46 -25.58
C ILE A 105 -6.68 -16.58 -25.25
N PRO A 106 -7.48 -17.37 -25.98
CA PRO A 106 -8.93 -17.45 -25.77
C PRO A 106 -9.34 -17.75 -24.33
N ALA A 107 -8.55 -18.58 -23.61
CA ALA A 107 -8.78 -18.89 -22.20
C ALA A 107 -8.70 -17.66 -21.29
N TRP A 108 -7.87 -16.68 -21.64
CA TRP A 108 -7.68 -15.46 -20.88
C TRP A 108 -8.74 -14.41 -21.21
N GLU A 109 -9.14 -14.31 -22.47
CA GLU A 109 -10.25 -13.46 -22.91
C GLU A 109 -11.54 -13.82 -22.17
N GLN A 110 -11.80 -15.11 -21.94
CA GLN A 110 -12.98 -15.59 -21.20
C GLN A 110 -13.01 -15.15 -19.72
N VAL A 111 -11.86 -14.80 -19.14
CA VAL A 111 -11.73 -14.37 -17.74
C VAL A 111 -11.31 -12.91 -17.60
N ALA A 112 -11.25 -12.18 -18.71
CA ALA A 112 -10.92 -10.77 -18.75
C ALA A 112 -12.18 -9.90 -18.65
N ASP A 113 -12.02 -8.73 -18.04
CA ASP A 113 -13.02 -7.67 -18.06
C ASP A 113 -12.53 -6.48 -18.87
N ASP A 114 -13.47 -5.83 -19.53
CA ASP A 114 -13.31 -4.50 -20.09
C ASP A 114 -13.11 -3.49 -18.95
N ARG A 115 -11.90 -2.91 -18.87
CA ARG A 115 -11.56 -2.01 -17.77
C ARG A 115 -10.52 -0.97 -18.16
N ASP A 116 -11.01 0.25 -18.39
CA ASP A 116 -10.15 1.41 -18.61
C ASP A 116 -9.39 1.87 -17.38
N MET A 117 -8.38 2.71 -17.62
CA MET A 117 -7.80 3.55 -16.58
C MET A 117 -8.84 4.57 -16.10
N PRO A 118 -8.88 4.89 -14.80
CA PRO A 118 -9.78 5.92 -14.31
C PRO A 118 -9.45 7.29 -14.94
N ARG A 119 -10.49 8.08 -15.21
CA ARG A 119 -10.34 9.49 -15.58
C ARG A 119 -9.73 10.26 -14.41
N LEU A 120 -8.85 11.22 -14.71
CA LEU A 120 -8.29 12.12 -13.72
C LEU A 120 -9.39 13.02 -13.15
N TRP A 121 -9.26 13.38 -11.88
CA TRP A 121 -10.21 14.25 -11.22
C TRP A 121 -10.05 15.70 -11.70
N VAL A 122 -11.20 16.34 -11.94
CA VAL A 122 -11.23 17.77 -12.22
C VAL A 122 -11.25 18.53 -10.91
N LEU A 123 -10.22 19.35 -10.71
CA LEU A 123 -10.09 20.28 -9.62
C LEU A 123 -10.43 21.66 -10.16
N ASP A 124 -11.68 22.06 -9.95
CA ASP A 124 -12.10 23.44 -10.21
C ASP A 124 -11.66 24.30 -9.02
N ASP A 125 -10.70 25.20 -9.28
CA ASP A 125 -10.21 26.12 -8.26
C ASP A 125 -11.21 27.25 -7.95
N GLY A 126 -12.32 27.34 -8.70
CA GLY A 126 -13.20 28.50 -8.74
C GLY A 126 -12.46 29.73 -9.29
N GLU A 127 -13.19 30.83 -9.51
CA GLU A 127 -12.59 32.10 -9.93
C GLU A 127 -11.66 32.66 -8.85
N GLY A 128 -10.37 32.27 -8.87
CA GLY A 128 -9.29 33.01 -8.21
C GLY A 128 -8.52 32.31 -7.09
N ASN A 129 -8.70 31.02 -6.80
CA ASN A 129 -7.91 30.39 -5.71
C ASN A 129 -6.48 30.01 -6.10
N GLY A 130 -6.21 29.76 -7.39
CA GLY A 130 -4.88 29.75 -8.02
C GLY A 130 -3.79 28.92 -7.33
N TYR A 131 -4.17 27.89 -6.57
CA TYR A 131 -3.22 27.09 -5.78
C TYR A 131 -2.73 25.87 -6.58
N SER A 132 -3.47 25.43 -7.60
CA SER A 132 -2.99 24.47 -8.57
C SER A 132 -2.54 25.21 -9.83
N ARG A 133 -1.22 25.25 -10.06
CA ARG A 133 -0.62 25.79 -11.29
C ARG A 133 0.06 24.68 -12.04
N TRP A 134 -0.01 24.67 -13.36
CA TRP A 134 0.51 23.60 -14.19
C TRP A 134 1.22 24.16 -15.41
N LEU A 135 2.39 23.61 -15.72
CA LEU A 135 3.15 23.93 -16.92
C LEU A 135 2.73 23.00 -18.06
N SER A 136 2.39 23.56 -19.21
CA SER A 136 2.09 22.73 -20.38
C SER A 136 3.37 22.05 -20.88
N LEU A 137 3.25 20.84 -21.44
CA LEU A 137 4.40 20.13 -21.99
C LEU A 137 5.08 20.90 -23.15
N PRO A 138 4.35 21.60 -24.05
CA PRO A 138 4.97 22.51 -25.02
C PRO A 138 5.79 23.63 -24.39
N ASP A 139 5.33 24.23 -23.29
CA ASP A 139 6.07 25.29 -22.61
C ASP A 139 7.32 24.75 -21.89
N LEU A 140 7.25 23.54 -21.33
CA LEU A 140 8.43 22.83 -20.81
C LEU A 140 9.48 22.59 -21.89
N ILE A 141 9.05 22.12 -23.06
CA ILE A 141 9.93 21.90 -24.22
C ILE A 141 10.55 23.21 -24.69
N ALA A 142 9.74 24.27 -24.82
CA ALA A 142 10.20 25.58 -25.25
C ALA A 142 11.19 26.23 -24.27
N ALA A 143 10.99 26.03 -22.96
CA ALA A 143 11.90 26.51 -21.92
C ALA A 143 13.21 25.70 -21.85
N GLY A 144 13.25 24.49 -22.41
CA GLY A 144 14.41 23.59 -22.38
C GLY A 144 14.76 23.03 -20.99
N GLY A 145 13.89 23.22 -20.01
CA GLY A 145 14.10 22.91 -18.61
C GLY A 145 12.92 23.34 -17.75
N PHE A 146 12.92 23.01 -16.46
CA PHE A 146 11.90 23.48 -15.51
C PHE A 146 12.21 24.92 -15.07
N PRO A 147 11.51 25.96 -15.60
CA PRO A 147 11.73 27.33 -15.16
C PRO A 147 11.27 27.52 -13.72
N ARG A 148 11.82 28.52 -13.04
CA ARG A 148 11.29 28.96 -11.74
C ARG A 148 9.86 29.49 -11.92
N MET A 149 8.97 29.23 -10.97
CA MET A 149 7.56 29.66 -11.06
C MET A 149 7.40 31.14 -11.42
N GLN A 150 8.20 32.01 -10.80
CA GLN A 150 8.17 33.44 -11.08
C GLN A 150 8.46 33.78 -12.55
N ASP A 151 9.37 33.04 -13.19
CA ASP A 151 9.79 33.27 -14.58
C ASP A 151 8.80 32.64 -15.58
N ALA A 152 7.99 31.69 -15.12
CA ALA A 152 6.99 30.98 -15.93
C ALA A 152 5.55 31.45 -15.68
N ARG A 153 5.35 32.44 -14.80
CA ARG A 153 4.03 32.81 -14.27
C ARG A 153 2.96 33.00 -15.34
N ASP A 154 3.33 33.63 -16.46
CA ASP A 154 2.40 33.99 -17.53
C ASP A 154 2.00 32.81 -18.44
N VAL A 155 2.74 31.70 -18.38
CA VAL A 155 2.47 30.48 -19.17
C VAL A 155 1.86 29.35 -18.32
N LEU A 156 1.78 29.53 -17.00
CA LEU A 156 1.17 28.54 -16.11
C LEU A 156 -0.36 28.59 -16.23
N SER A 157 -0.96 27.43 -16.44
CA SER A 157 -2.42 27.25 -16.35
C SER A 157 -2.85 27.01 -14.90
N THR A 158 -4.07 27.40 -14.55
CA THR A 158 -4.65 27.19 -13.21
C THR A 158 -5.77 26.14 -13.26
N GLY A 159 -5.85 25.27 -12.24
CA GLY A 159 -6.87 24.23 -12.19
C GLY A 159 -6.57 23.03 -13.09
N THR A 160 -7.42 22.00 -13.02
CA THR A 160 -7.44 20.91 -14.00
C THR A 160 -8.74 20.92 -14.81
N ARG A 161 -8.74 20.36 -16.01
CA ARG A 161 -9.91 20.32 -16.91
C ARG A 161 -10.06 18.96 -17.63
N HIS A 162 -11.27 18.64 -18.06
CA HIS A 162 -11.53 17.48 -18.93
C HIS A 162 -10.83 17.61 -20.29
N GLY A 163 -10.52 16.48 -20.93
CA GLY A 163 -9.77 16.43 -22.19
C GLY A 163 -8.27 16.75 -22.04
N HIS A 164 -7.76 16.75 -20.81
CA HIS A 164 -6.37 17.05 -20.49
C HIS A 164 -5.78 15.99 -19.56
N PHE A 165 -4.48 15.75 -19.72
CA PHE A 165 -3.70 14.87 -18.85
C PHE A 165 -2.78 15.70 -17.96
N TYR A 166 -2.75 15.37 -16.67
CA TYR A 166 -1.96 16.05 -15.66
C TYR A 166 -1.01 15.06 -15.00
N ALA A 167 0.28 15.40 -14.96
CA ALA A 167 1.33 14.66 -14.27
C ALA A 167 1.83 15.44 -13.05
N PHE A 168 1.78 14.85 -11.87
CA PHE A 168 2.46 15.35 -10.68
C PHE A 168 3.84 14.71 -10.60
N VAL A 169 4.90 15.50 -10.63
CA VAL A 169 6.28 14.98 -10.62
C VAL A 169 6.80 15.00 -9.19
N SER A 170 6.93 13.82 -8.59
CA SER A 170 7.64 13.61 -7.34
C SER A 170 9.11 13.35 -7.63
N HIS A 171 9.99 14.14 -7.02
CA HIS A 171 11.41 14.15 -7.38
C HIS A 171 12.27 14.61 -6.21
N ARG A 172 13.56 14.32 -6.33
CA ARG A 172 14.58 14.84 -5.43
C ARG A 172 15.10 16.18 -5.94
N TRP A 173 15.25 17.13 -5.02
CA TRP A 173 16.07 18.33 -5.21
C TRP A 173 17.56 17.95 -5.24
N ARG A 174 18.23 18.25 -6.37
CA ARG A 174 19.68 17.97 -6.53
C ARG A 174 20.57 19.07 -5.95
N SER A 175 20.05 20.27 -5.79
CA SER A 175 20.73 21.36 -5.08
C SER A 175 19.74 22.17 -4.23
N PRO A 176 20.20 22.95 -3.23
CA PRO A 176 19.32 23.75 -2.38
C PRO A 176 18.58 24.89 -3.10
N THR A 177 19.10 25.36 -4.24
CA THR A 177 18.57 26.54 -4.94
C THR A 177 17.86 26.22 -6.25
N HIS A 178 18.13 25.05 -6.82
CA HIS A 178 17.51 24.59 -8.05
C HIS A 178 17.45 23.05 -8.04
N PRO A 179 16.28 22.43 -8.20
CA PRO A 179 16.18 20.97 -8.13
C PRO A 179 16.78 20.25 -9.34
N ASP A 180 16.74 20.87 -10.52
CA ASP A 180 17.26 20.30 -11.77
C ASP A 180 18.19 21.26 -12.57
N PRO A 181 19.35 21.64 -12.02
CA PRO A 181 20.20 22.68 -12.63
C PRO A 181 20.77 22.30 -14.00
N GLY A 182 20.83 21.00 -14.30
CA GLY A 182 21.30 20.50 -15.59
C GLY A 182 20.20 20.12 -16.57
N GLY A 183 18.93 20.40 -16.24
CA GLY A 183 17.76 20.06 -17.07
C GLY A 183 17.57 18.55 -17.30
N HIS A 184 18.12 17.69 -16.45
CA HIS A 184 18.05 16.24 -16.61
C HIS A 184 16.61 15.76 -16.34
N GLN A 185 16.04 16.13 -15.21
CA GLN A 185 14.69 15.75 -14.84
C GLN A 185 13.67 16.27 -15.87
N ALA A 186 13.86 17.49 -16.37
CA ALA A 186 13.02 18.05 -17.44
C ALA A 186 13.06 17.20 -18.72
N ARG A 187 14.26 16.81 -19.17
CA ARG A 187 14.43 15.92 -20.33
C ARG A 187 13.72 14.60 -20.14
N LEU A 188 13.93 13.98 -18.99
CA LEU A 188 13.36 12.69 -18.67
C LEU A 188 11.83 12.73 -18.67
N VAL A 189 11.24 13.71 -18.00
CA VAL A 189 9.77 13.90 -17.95
C VAL A 189 9.21 14.17 -19.34
N ALA A 190 9.80 15.08 -20.10
CA ALA A 190 9.27 15.47 -21.40
C ALA A 190 9.30 14.33 -22.42
N TRP A 191 10.44 13.63 -22.53
CA TRP A 191 10.56 12.46 -23.39
C TRP A 191 9.66 11.31 -22.94
N ARG A 192 9.54 11.06 -21.63
CA ARG A 192 8.67 9.99 -21.12
C ARG A 192 7.20 10.24 -21.44
N LEU A 193 6.73 11.47 -21.27
CA LEU A 193 5.36 11.85 -21.60
C LEU A 193 5.11 11.82 -23.11
N PHE A 194 6.07 12.26 -23.92
CA PHE A 194 5.98 12.17 -25.39
C PHE A 194 5.96 10.71 -25.87
N GLY A 195 6.83 9.87 -25.33
CA GLY A 195 6.85 8.44 -25.61
C GLY A 195 5.55 7.74 -25.20
N ALA A 196 5.02 8.06 -24.02
CA ALA A 196 3.74 7.52 -23.56
C ALA A 196 2.55 8.01 -24.40
N LEU A 197 2.56 9.24 -24.91
CA LEU A 197 1.57 9.71 -25.88
C LEU A 197 1.65 8.90 -27.19
N CYS A 198 2.85 8.64 -27.70
CA CYS A 198 3.05 7.82 -28.90
C CYS A 198 2.56 6.37 -28.66
N GLU A 199 2.86 5.80 -27.49
CA GLU A 199 2.38 4.49 -27.08
C GLU A 199 0.84 4.45 -26.98
N ALA A 200 0.22 5.50 -26.43
CA ALA A 200 -1.23 5.64 -26.32
C ALA A 200 -1.89 5.63 -27.71
N VAL A 201 -1.32 6.35 -28.68
CA VAL A 201 -1.77 6.36 -30.08
C VAL A 201 -1.65 4.96 -30.70
N ARG A 202 -0.53 4.24 -30.47
CA ARG A 202 -0.36 2.86 -30.97
C ARG A 202 -1.36 1.89 -30.35
N ALA A 203 -1.62 2.01 -29.04
CA ALA A 203 -2.59 1.18 -28.34
C ALA A 203 -4.00 1.43 -28.88
N ALA A 204 -4.41 2.70 -28.98
CA ALA A 204 -5.67 3.12 -29.56
C ALA A 204 -5.82 2.65 -31.02
N HIS A 205 -4.79 2.79 -31.85
CA HIS A 205 -4.85 2.39 -33.26
C HIS A 205 -5.02 0.87 -33.43
N ARG A 206 -4.38 0.06 -32.57
CA ARG A 206 -4.51 -1.41 -32.62
C ARG A 206 -5.82 -1.93 -32.05
N ARG A 207 -6.33 -1.27 -30.99
CA ARG A 207 -7.51 -1.73 -30.25
C ARG A 207 -8.81 -1.05 -30.70
N GLY A 208 -8.74 0.12 -31.31
CA GLY A 208 -9.85 1.07 -31.49
C GLY A 208 -9.86 2.14 -30.39
N LEU A 209 -10.20 3.39 -30.75
CA LEU A 209 -10.04 4.55 -29.86
C LEU A 209 -10.88 4.45 -28.58
N HIS A 210 -12.12 4.00 -28.73
CA HIS A 210 -13.09 3.91 -27.65
C HIS A 210 -13.19 2.52 -27.03
N ASN A 211 -12.44 1.55 -27.55
CA ASN A 211 -12.46 0.20 -27.01
C ASN A 211 -11.64 0.14 -25.71
N PRO A 212 -12.23 -0.37 -24.62
CA PRO A 212 -11.53 -0.49 -23.35
C PRO A 212 -10.43 -1.54 -23.45
N ARG A 213 -9.40 -1.43 -22.60
CA ARG A 213 -8.44 -2.52 -22.45
C ARG A 213 -9.09 -3.71 -21.75
N GLN A 214 -8.64 -4.92 -22.08
CA GLN A 214 -9.03 -6.14 -21.39
C GLN A 214 -8.06 -6.43 -20.24
N VAL A 215 -8.58 -6.78 -19.07
CA VAL A 215 -7.77 -7.07 -17.87
C VAL A 215 -8.23 -8.37 -17.22
N ALA A 216 -7.32 -9.32 -17.01
CA ALA A 216 -7.64 -10.58 -16.34
C ALA A 216 -8.11 -10.33 -14.89
N ARG A 217 -9.35 -10.72 -14.56
CA ARG A 217 -9.98 -10.48 -13.24
C ARG A 217 -9.11 -10.89 -12.06
N ARG A 218 -8.48 -12.07 -12.15
CA ARG A 218 -7.73 -12.67 -11.04
C ARG A 218 -6.31 -12.17 -10.91
N LEU A 219 -5.74 -11.66 -12.00
CA LEU A 219 -4.34 -11.26 -12.05
C LEU A 219 -4.17 -9.76 -11.94
N ASP A 220 -5.21 -9.00 -12.32
CA ASP A 220 -5.16 -7.56 -12.47
C ASP A 220 -4.14 -7.07 -13.51
N VAL A 221 -3.96 -7.87 -14.57
CA VAL A 221 -2.96 -7.62 -15.62
C VAL A 221 -3.64 -7.45 -16.97
N PRO A 222 -3.26 -6.44 -17.77
CA PRO A 222 -3.83 -6.24 -19.10
C PRO A 222 -3.48 -7.41 -20.03
N ILE A 223 -4.43 -7.76 -20.89
CA ILE A 223 -4.31 -8.82 -21.89
C ILE A 223 -4.57 -8.23 -23.28
N GLY A 224 -3.78 -8.66 -24.26
CA GLY A 224 -3.91 -8.20 -25.64
C GLY A 224 -3.29 -6.80 -25.88
N PRO A 225 -3.77 -6.04 -26.89
CA PRO A 225 -3.23 -4.72 -27.20
C PRO A 225 -3.52 -3.70 -26.10
N ALA A 226 -2.54 -3.44 -25.26
CA ALA A 226 -2.57 -2.40 -24.23
C ALA A 226 -1.28 -1.58 -24.27
N GLY A 227 -1.37 -0.32 -23.86
CA GLY A 227 -0.21 0.49 -23.51
C GLY A 227 0.16 0.35 -22.03
N SER A 228 1.27 0.96 -21.65
CA SER A 228 1.62 1.18 -20.24
C SER A 228 0.48 1.91 -19.49
N PRO A 229 0.41 1.77 -18.16
CA PRO A 229 -0.56 2.52 -17.35
C PRO A 229 -0.56 4.03 -17.61
N LEU A 230 0.61 4.64 -17.88
CA LEU A 230 0.74 6.04 -18.28
C LEU A 230 0.08 6.32 -19.64
N ALA A 231 0.38 5.50 -20.65
CA ALA A 231 -0.19 5.63 -21.99
C ALA A 231 -1.72 5.44 -21.98
N GLU A 232 -2.23 4.43 -21.27
CA GLU A 232 -3.68 4.21 -21.13
C GLU A 232 -4.37 5.37 -20.40
N SER A 233 -3.70 6.01 -19.44
CA SER A 233 -4.22 7.23 -18.81
C SER A 233 -4.30 8.40 -19.79
N ILE A 234 -3.29 8.60 -20.65
CA ILE A 234 -3.31 9.61 -21.71
C ILE A 234 -4.41 9.31 -22.74
N LEU A 235 -4.58 8.04 -23.12
CA LEU A 235 -5.63 7.60 -24.04
C LEU A 235 -7.02 8.01 -23.52
N VAL A 236 -7.33 7.68 -22.27
CA VAL A 236 -8.63 7.93 -21.65
C VAL A 236 -8.91 9.42 -21.44
N ASN A 237 -7.89 10.20 -21.05
CA ASN A 237 -8.06 11.60 -20.66
C ASN A 237 -7.82 12.60 -21.80
N VAL A 238 -7.17 12.19 -22.90
CA VAL A 238 -6.83 13.08 -24.02
C VAL A 238 -7.35 12.51 -25.33
N LEU A 239 -6.87 11.34 -25.76
CA LEU A 239 -7.07 10.88 -27.14
C LEU A 239 -8.56 10.70 -27.49
N ARG A 240 -9.35 10.13 -26.58
CA ARG A 240 -10.79 9.90 -26.81
C ARG A 240 -11.62 11.17 -26.95
N ASP A 241 -11.16 12.28 -26.37
CA ASP A 241 -11.84 13.57 -26.45
C ASP A 241 -11.26 14.42 -27.60
N ALA A 242 -10.01 14.18 -28.01
CA ALA A 242 -9.28 15.00 -28.97
C ALA A 242 -9.22 14.44 -30.40
N LEU A 243 -9.45 13.15 -30.61
CA LEU A 243 -9.34 12.49 -31.91
C LEU A 243 -10.65 11.77 -32.27
N ASP A 244 -10.86 11.59 -33.56
CA ASP A 244 -11.74 10.56 -34.13
C ASP A 244 -10.91 9.43 -34.76
N GLU A 245 -11.56 8.38 -35.28
CA GLU A 245 -10.85 7.24 -35.88
C GLU A 245 -10.00 7.62 -37.11
N SER A 246 -10.42 8.64 -37.89
CA SER A 246 -9.64 9.12 -39.03
C SER A 246 -8.36 9.82 -38.56
N SER A 247 -8.50 10.76 -37.63
CA SER A 247 -7.38 11.52 -37.07
C SER A 247 -6.44 10.63 -36.26
N LEU A 248 -6.95 9.55 -35.66
CA LEU A 248 -6.14 8.52 -35.01
C LEU A 248 -5.26 7.76 -36.01
N ALA A 249 -5.79 7.42 -37.19
CA ALA A 249 -5.00 6.78 -38.24
C ALA A 249 -3.85 7.70 -38.70
N ASP A 250 -4.11 8.99 -38.89
CA ASP A 250 -3.08 9.97 -39.25
C ASP A 250 -2.05 10.16 -38.12
N ALA A 251 -2.50 10.22 -36.86
CA ALA A 251 -1.60 10.25 -35.70
C ALA A 251 -0.71 9.00 -35.63
N ALA A 252 -1.25 7.81 -35.97
CA ALA A 252 -0.49 6.58 -36.00
C ALA A 252 0.60 6.59 -37.09
N VAL A 253 0.36 7.26 -38.22
CA VAL A 253 1.38 7.48 -39.26
C VAL A 253 2.50 8.38 -38.74
N GLU A 254 2.17 9.50 -38.08
CA GLU A 254 3.17 10.36 -37.43
C GLU A 254 4.02 9.55 -36.43
N VAL A 255 3.40 8.79 -35.54
CA VAL A 255 4.09 7.95 -34.54
C VAL A 255 4.97 6.88 -35.18
N THR A 256 4.52 6.27 -36.29
CA THR A 256 5.31 5.26 -37.01
C THR A 256 6.57 5.88 -37.61
N SER A 257 6.48 7.11 -38.12
CA SER A 257 7.63 7.81 -38.73
C SER A 257 8.78 8.09 -37.75
N ILE A 258 8.49 8.12 -36.44
CA ILE A 258 9.45 8.43 -35.39
C ILE A 258 9.72 7.26 -34.44
N ALA A 259 9.33 6.03 -34.81
CA ALA A 259 9.35 4.90 -33.89
C ALA A 259 10.70 4.72 -33.17
N GLY A 260 11.82 4.80 -33.91
CA GLY A 260 13.17 4.67 -33.35
C GLY A 260 13.56 5.72 -32.30
N HIS A 261 12.85 6.84 -32.19
CA HIS A 261 13.06 7.84 -31.13
C HIS A 261 12.32 7.52 -29.84
N VAL A 262 11.28 6.68 -29.89
CA VAL A 262 10.34 6.44 -28.78
C VAL A 262 10.18 4.96 -28.43
N ASP A 263 11.00 4.06 -29.00
CA ASP A 263 10.94 2.62 -28.75
C ASP A 263 11.19 2.26 -27.28
N ASP A 264 12.02 3.03 -26.56
CA ASP A 264 12.25 2.93 -25.11
C ASP A 264 11.52 4.04 -24.33
N LEU A 265 10.37 4.49 -24.85
CA LEU A 265 9.62 5.64 -24.34
C LEU A 265 10.50 6.92 -24.24
N GLY A 266 11.52 7.02 -25.10
CA GLY A 266 12.39 8.20 -25.22
C GLY A 266 13.54 8.25 -24.22
N ALA A 267 13.78 7.19 -23.44
CA ALA A 267 14.83 7.15 -22.41
C ALA A 267 16.23 7.38 -23.00
N ALA A 268 16.54 6.80 -24.16
CA ALA A 268 17.80 7.03 -24.86
C ALA A 268 17.97 8.47 -25.30
N GLN A 269 16.92 9.09 -25.83
CA GLN A 269 16.96 10.47 -26.30
C GLN A 269 17.11 11.45 -25.12
N ALA A 270 16.41 11.21 -24.02
CA ALA A 270 16.48 12.03 -22.81
C ALA A 270 17.91 12.17 -22.23
N ARG A 271 18.77 11.17 -22.44
CA ARG A 271 20.17 11.20 -21.99
C ARG A 271 21.01 12.24 -22.74
N SER A 272 20.72 12.49 -24.00
CA SER A 272 21.53 13.37 -24.87
C SER A 272 20.86 14.66 -25.31
N ASP A 273 19.54 14.81 -25.14
CA ASP A 273 18.78 15.96 -25.67
C ASP A 273 18.88 17.24 -24.82
N GLY A 274 20.10 17.76 -24.67
CA GLY A 274 20.36 18.99 -23.91
C GLY A 274 19.43 20.14 -24.31
N GLY A 275 18.74 20.73 -23.33
CA GLY A 275 17.80 21.83 -23.57
C GLY A 275 16.55 21.45 -24.35
N LEU A 276 16.23 20.15 -24.52
CA LEU A 276 15.05 19.68 -25.26
C LEU A 276 14.99 20.12 -26.73
N THR A 277 16.14 20.48 -27.31
CA THR A 277 16.21 21.03 -28.67
C THR A 277 15.78 19.98 -29.71
N HIS A 278 16.24 18.74 -29.55
CA HIS A 278 15.89 17.64 -30.45
C HIS A 278 14.40 17.31 -30.38
N LEU A 279 13.84 17.24 -29.17
CA LEU A 279 12.39 17.03 -29.01
C LEU A 279 11.58 18.17 -29.63
N ALA A 280 12.02 19.43 -29.45
CA ALA A 280 11.34 20.60 -30.02
C ALA A 280 11.33 20.55 -31.56
N GLU A 281 12.46 20.23 -32.18
CA GLU A 281 12.58 20.07 -33.64
C GLU A 281 11.73 18.92 -34.16
N LEU A 282 11.77 17.77 -33.47
CA LEU A 282 10.97 16.58 -33.82
C LEU A 282 9.46 16.91 -33.81
N VAL A 283 8.98 17.50 -32.72
CA VAL A 283 7.56 17.85 -32.55
C VAL A 283 7.11 18.93 -33.53
N ALA A 284 8.01 19.84 -33.96
CA ALA A 284 7.66 20.86 -34.95
C ALA A 284 7.22 20.26 -36.30
N GLY A 285 7.74 19.08 -36.66
CA GLY A 285 7.38 18.34 -37.87
C GLY A 285 6.15 17.43 -37.75
N LEU A 286 5.53 17.35 -36.57
CA LEU A 286 4.45 16.40 -36.24
C LEU A 286 3.20 17.15 -35.79
N PRO A 287 2.41 17.73 -36.71
CA PRO A 287 1.33 18.67 -36.37
C PRO A 287 0.25 18.05 -35.47
N ILE A 288 -0.11 16.78 -35.65
CA ILE A 288 -1.14 16.14 -34.83
C ILE A 288 -0.61 15.88 -33.43
N LEU A 289 0.58 15.26 -33.31
CA LEU A 289 1.19 15.03 -31.99
C LEU A 289 1.48 16.35 -31.27
N ARG A 290 1.91 17.39 -31.97
CA ARG A 290 2.10 18.74 -31.40
C ARG A 290 0.80 19.33 -30.87
N ALA A 291 -0.32 19.13 -31.56
CA ALA A 291 -1.62 19.57 -31.07
C ALA A 291 -2.00 18.81 -29.78
N LEU A 292 -1.82 17.49 -29.77
CA LEU A 292 -2.09 16.64 -28.60
C LEU A 292 -1.21 17.00 -27.39
N LEU A 293 0.05 17.38 -27.59
CA LEU A 293 0.94 17.77 -26.50
C LEU A 293 0.43 18.97 -25.69
N ARG A 294 -0.37 19.87 -26.28
CA ARG A 294 -1.00 20.99 -25.55
C ARG A 294 -1.98 20.52 -24.47
N HIS A 295 -2.42 19.27 -24.56
CA HIS A 295 -3.29 18.64 -23.58
C HIS A 295 -2.56 18.00 -22.41
N LEU A 296 -1.22 17.93 -22.45
CA LEU A 296 -0.41 17.34 -21.39
C LEU A 296 0.20 18.46 -20.53
N HIS A 297 0.04 18.33 -19.22
CA HIS A 297 0.43 19.31 -18.21
C HIS A 297 1.23 18.64 -17.10
N VAL A 298 2.19 19.38 -16.55
CA VAL A 298 3.10 18.90 -15.51
C VAL A 298 3.04 19.84 -14.31
N TRP A 299 2.93 19.26 -13.13
CA TRP A 299 3.21 19.92 -11.87
C TRP A 299 4.58 19.51 -11.36
N TYR A 300 5.44 20.50 -11.18
CA TYR A 300 6.80 20.36 -10.68
C TYR A 300 7.00 21.49 -9.68
N ASP A 301 7.36 21.19 -8.43
CA ASP A 301 7.24 22.11 -7.30
C ASP A 301 7.93 23.48 -7.55
N TYR A 302 9.12 23.46 -8.14
CA TYR A 302 9.93 24.64 -8.46
C TYR A 302 9.30 25.55 -9.51
N THR A 303 8.57 24.95 -10.44
CA THR A 303 7.89 25.65 -11.54
C THR A 303 6.47 26.04 -11.17
N CYS A 304 5.81 25.28 -10.29
CA CYS A 304 4.39 25.43 -10.03
C CYS A 304 4.09 26.12 -8.69
N MET A 305 5.06 26.17 -7.77
CA MET A 305 4.98 26.89 -6.50
C MET A 305 5.95 28.07 -6.46
N PRO A 306 5.60 29.19 -5.79
CA PRO A 306 6.52 30.30 -5.60
C PRO A 306 7.82 29.88 -4.90
N GLN A 307 8.96 30.30 -5.44
CA GLN A 307 10.29 29.96 -4.91
C GLN A 307 10.96 31.16 -4.22
N ALA A 308 11.84 30.93 -3.26
CA ALA A 308 12.52 32.02 -2.55
C ALA A 308 13.48 32.82 -3.48
N PRO A 309 13.65 34.15 -3.28
CA PRO A 309 12.88 35.00 -2.36
C PRO A 309 11.44 35.19 -2.85
N ARG A 310 10.48 35.17 -1.91
CA ARG A 310 9.04 35.34 -2.16
C ARG A 310 8.58 36.72 -1.68
N THR A 311 7.71 37.36 -2.45
CA THR A 311 6.89 38.49 -1.96
C THR A 311 5.87 38.01 -0.93
N ALA A 312 5.22 38.91 -0.19
CA ALA A 312 4.18 38.54 0.78
C ALA A 312 3.00 37.79 0.12
N GLU A 313 2.61 38.19 -1.10
CA GLU A 313 1.57 37.52 -1.88
C GLU A 313 2.01 36.12 -2.31
N GLU A 314 3.26 35.99 -2.79
CA GLU A 314 3.84 34.70 -3.14
C GLU A 314 3.96 33.77 -1.94
N GLN A 315 4.29 34.28 -0.75
CA GLN A 315 4.31 33.46 0.46
C GLN A 315 2.90 32.94 0.80
N ALA A 316 1.86 33.79 0.69
CA ALA A 316 0.48 33.37 0.93
C ALA A 316 0.01 32.29 -0.07
N ILE A 317 0.45 32.38 -1.33
CA ILE A 317 0.22 31.37 -2.36
C ILE A 317 0.96 30.07 -2.01
N PHE A 318 2.25 30.16 -1.65
CA PHE A 318 3.07 29.01 -1.28
C PHE A 318 2.43 28.24 -0.12
N ASP A 319 2.06 28.92 0.96
CA ASP A 319 1.44 28.31 2.15
C ASP A 319 0.08 27.65 1.81
N ARG A 320 -0.69 28.27 0.93
CA ARG A 320 -1.98 27.73 0.48
C ARG A 320 -1.79 26.48 -0.37
N THR A 321 -0.87 26.51 -1.33
CA THR A 321 -0.57 25.34 -2.17
C THR A 321 0.01 24.21 -1.31
N LEU A 322 0.89 24.50 -0.36
CA LEU A 322 1.46 23.50 0.55
C LEU A 322 0.37 22.78 1.36
N ARG A 323 -0.59 23.52 1.93
CA ARG A 323 -1.76 22.96 2.63
C ARG A 323 -2.66 22.11 1.73
N ARG A 324 -2.63 22.30 0.42
CA ARG A 324 -3.45 21.58 -0.57
C ARG A 324 -2.63 20.64 -1.45
N LEU A 325 -1.37 20.37 -1.11
CA LEU A 325 -0.45 19.60 -1.96
C LEU A 325 -1.01 18.21 -2.28
N LEU A 326 -1.60 17.54 -1.29
CA LEU A 326 -2.20 16.22 -1.50
C LEU A 326 -3.38 16.28 -2.48
N ALA A 327 -4.20 17.33 -2.44
CA ALA A 327 -5.30 17.51 -3.37
C ALA A 327 -4.80 17.75 -4.81
N VAL A 328 -3.73 18.55 -4.96
CA VAL A 328 -3.05 18.75 -6.25
C VAL A 328 -2.53 17.42 -6.79
N GLN A 329 -1.85 16.64 -5.95
CA GLN A 329 -1.33 15.34 -6.33
C GLN A 329 -2.45 14.36 -6.73
N CYS A 330 -3.56 14.29 -5.99
CA CYS A 330 -4.71 13.45 -6.30
C CYS A 330 -5.43 13.82 -7.61
N SER A 331 -5.32 15.07 -8.05
CA SER A 331 -5.90 15.53 -9.31
C SER A 331 -5.07 15.14 -10.55
N ALA A 332 -3.92 14.49 -10.35
CA ALA A 332 -2.98 14.14 -11.40
C ALA A 332 -2.45 12.71 -11.24
N ARG A 333 -1.80 12.23 -12.30
CA ARG A 333 -1.04 10.99 -12.27
C ARG A 333 0.35 11.26 -11.71
N THR A 334 0.78 10.52 -10.68
CA THR A 334 2.10 10.75 -10.07
C THR A 334 3.21 10.06 -10.87
N LEU A 335 4.17 10.85 -11.35
CA LEU A 335 5.44 10.39 -11.90
C LEU A 335 6.51 10.49 -10.82
N ILE A 336 7.16 9.38 -10.48
CA ILE A 336 8.28 9.36 -9.53
C ILE A 336 9.59 9.32 -10.30
N LEU A 337 10.41 10.36 -10.15
CA LEU A 337 11.76 10.39 -10.70
C LEU A 337 12.71 9.67 -9.74
N LEU A 338 12.99 8.41 -10.05
CA LEU A 338 13.72 7.50 -9.17
C LEU A 338 15.16 7.32 -9.67
N ASP A 339 16.12 7.97 -9.02
CA ASP A 339 17.54 7.71 -9.23
C ASP A 339 18.04 6.59 -8.30
N ASP A 340 17.65 6.65 -7.02
CA ASP A 340 17.98 5.67 -5.98
C ASP A 340 16.81 5.51 -5.02
N THR A 341 16.39 4.28 -4.77
CA THR A 341 15.19 3.99 -3.96
C THR A 341 15.37 4.36 -2.49
N LEU A 342 16.56 4.10 -1.92
CA LEU A 342 16.83 4.31 -0.50
C LEU A 342 16.94 5.81 -0.20
N ASP A 343 17.69 6.55 -1.00
CA ASP A 343 17.79 8.01 -0.87
C ASP A 343 16.47 8.71 -1.17
N TYR A 344 15.70 8.25 -2.16
CA TYR A 344 14.38 8.82 -2.44
C TYR A 344 13.45 8.61 -1.24
N LEU A 345 13.29 7.38 -0.75
CA LEU A 345 12.40 7.12 0.37
C LEU A 345 12.94 7.69 1.70
N GLY A 346 14.25 7.90 1.84
CA GLY A 346 14.88 8.53 3.00
C GLY A 346 14.60 10.03 3.13
N ARG A 347 13.95 10.65 2.13
CA ARG A 347 13.55 12.07 2.17
C ARG A 347 12.09 12.19 2.57
N ALA A 348 11.81 13.03 3.58
CA ALA A 348 10.47 13.17 4.15
C ALA A 348 9.41 13.56 3.11
N TRP A 349 9.70 14.52 2.23
CA TRP A 349 8.81 14.96 1.15
C TRP A 349 8.53 13.84 0.14
N CYS A 350 9.57 13.22 -0.43
CA CYS A 350 9.45 12.10 -1.36
C CYS A 350 8.69 10.91 -0.75
N ASN A 351 8.97 10.60 0.52
CA ASN A 351 8.27 9.55 1.25
C ASN A 351 6.78 9.86 1.38
N LEU A 352 6.42 11.09 1.78
CA LEU A 352 5.03 11.52 1.89
C LEU A 352 4.30 11.46 0.52
N GLU A 353 4.94 11.96 -0.54
CA GLU A 353 4.37 11.99 -1.89
C GLU A 353 4.15 10.58 -2.45
N SER A 354 5.13 9.68 -2.29
CA SER A 354 4.98 8.28 -2.72
C SER A 354 3.90 7.54 -1.92
N ASN A 355 3.84 7.73 -0.60
CA ASN A 355 2.76 7.17 0.22
C ASN A 355 1.38 7.67 -0.22
N THR A 356 1.28 8.97 -0.48
CA THR A 356 0.03 9.60 -0.94
C THR A 356 -0.40 9.05 -2.27
N ALA A 357 0.52 8.94 -3.24
CA ALA A 357 0.22 8.42 -4.55
C ALA A 357 -0.23 6.95 -4.50
N VAL A 358 0.58 6.07 -3.88
CA VAL A 358 0.26 4.64 -3.79
C VAL A 358 -1.08 4.41 -3.13
N ARG A 359 -1.41 5.19 -2.10
CA ARG A 359 -2.65 5.02 -1.35
C ARG A 359 -3.88 5.60 -2.06
N LEU A 360 -3.77 6.83 -2.57
CA LEU A 360 -4.94 7.57 -3.06
C LEU A 360 -5.20 7.34 -4.55
N SER A 361 -4.14 7.24 -5.37
CA SER A 361 -4.29 6.95 -6.80
C SER A 361 -4.15 5.46 -7.13
N GLY A 362 -3.55 4.66 -6.25
CA GLY A 362 -3.26 3.23 -6.48
C GLY A 362 -2.25 2.99 -7.60
N MET A 363 -1.69 4.06 -8.19
CA MET A 363 -0.92 4.02 -9.41
C MET A 363 0.10 5.15 -9.45
N VAL A 364 1.36 4.77 -9.66
CA VAL A 364 2.46 5.68 -9.97
C VAL A 364 3.18 5.17 -11.21
N ASP A 365 3.83 6.07 -11.94
CA ASP A 365 4.80 5.66 -12.96
C ASP A 365 6.18 6.07 -12.51
N ILE A 366 7.09 5.11 -12.53
CA ILE A 366 8.47 5.33 -12.13
C ILE A 366 9.29 5.62 -13.38
N VAL A 367 10.07 6.67 -13.31
CA VAL A 367 10.88 7.17 -14.43
C VAL A 367 12.32 7.30 -13.94
N SER A 368 13.25 6.62 -14.62
CA SER A 368 14.68 6.64 -14.28
C SER A 368 15.53 6.75 -15.56
N PHE A 369 16.76 7.25 -15.42
CA PHE A 369 17.73 7.32 -16.52
C PHE A 369 18.43 5.98 -16.79
N ASP A 370 18.49 5.13 -15.77
CA ASP A 370 19.25 3.90 -15.70
C ASP A 370 18.39 2.71 -16.16
N GLU A 371 17.92 2.72 -17.41
CA GLU A 371 17.40 1.51 -18.07
C GLU A 371 18.54 0.55 -18.48
N LYS A 372 19.66 0.51 -17.74
CA LYS A 372 20.63 -0.57 -17.93
C LYS A 372 20.06 -1.83 -17.29
N PRO A 373 20.02 -2.97 -18.00
CA PRO A 373 19.80 -4.27 -17.37
C PRO A 373 21.00 -4.53 -16.45
N ARG A 374 20.90 -4.11 -15.20
CA ARG A 374 21.68 -4.70 -14.12
C ARG A 374 20.90 -5.97 -13.78
N LEU A 375 21.55 -7.13 -13.92
CA LEU A 375 21.04 -8.44 -13.54
C LEU A 375 20.04 -8.36 -12.38
N GLY A 376 18.76 -8.59 -12.67
CA GLY A 376 17.68 -8.61 -11.67
C GLY A 376 17.15 -7.27 -11.15
N ARG A 377 17.46 -6.13 -11.79
CA ARG A 377 17.03 -4.78 -11.34
C ARG A 377 15.84 -4.16 -12.09
N GLN A 378 15.23 -4.85 -13.06
CA GLN A 378 13.90 -4.44 -13.57
C GLN A 378 12.77 -4.55 -12.51
N ARG A 379 13.11 -4.97 -11.28
CA ARG A 379 12.25 -4.95 -10.11
C ARG A 379 12.00 -3.56 -9.52
N GLU A 380 12.70 -2.50 -9.94
CA GLU A 380 12.62 -1.19 -9.25
C GLU A 380 11.20 -0.65 -9.05
N PRO A 381 10.25 -0.76 -10.00
CA PRO A 381 8.89 -0.31 -9.78
C PRO A 381 8.12 -1.11 -8.73
N TYR A 382 8.16 -2.44 -8.85
CA TYR A 382 7.51 -3.34 -7.92
C TYR A 382 8.17 -3.27 -6.53
N ASP A 383 9.49 -3.15 -6.49
CA ASP A 383 10.28 -2.98 -5.28
C ASP A 383 9.94 -1.68 -4.57
N LEU A 384 9.82 -0.54 -5.28
CA LEU A 384 9.42 0.72 -4.67
C LEU A 384 8.01 0.62 -4.10
N MET A 385 7.05 0.09 -4.86
CA MET A 385 5.66 -0.06 -4.39
C MET A 385 5.56 -0.95 -3.15
N ARG A 386 6.28 -2.08 -3.18
CA ARG A 386 6.38 -2.97 -2.02
C ARG A 386 7.02 -2.27 -0.84
N LEU A 387 8.14 -1.56 -1.04
CA LEU A 387 8.83 -0.81 0.01
C LEU A 387 7.98 0.31 0.60
N VAL A 388 7.23 1.05 -0.22
CA VAL A 388 6.30 2.08 0.24
C VAL A 388 5.22 1.47 1.12
N GLY A 389 4.56 0.40 0.64
CA GLY A 389 3.53 -0.31 1.41
C GLY A 389 4.06 -0.92 2.71
N ASP A 390 5.26 -1.49 2.68
CA ASP A 390 5.91 -2.08 3.85
C ASP A 390 6.37 -1.03 4.86
N ARG A 391 6.88 0.10 4.36
CA ARG A 391 7.32 1.21 5.21
C ARG A 391 6.16 1.93 5.89
N GLN A 392 4.95 1.92 5.34
CA GLN A 392 3.77 2.43 6.06
C GLN A 392 3.60 1.74 7.42
N GLN A 393 3.87 0.43 7.49
CA GLN A 393 3.77 -0.32 8.74
C GLN A 393 4.80 0.15 9.77
N VAL A 394 6.01 0.47 9.31
CA VAL A 394 7.11 1.00 10.13
C VAL A 394 6.80 2.44 10.58
N ALA A 395 6.36 3.29 9.65
CA ALA A 395 5.96 4.67 9.93
C ALA A 395 4.80 4.75 10.92
N TRP A 396 3.85 3.82 10.83
CA TRP A 396 2.72 3.73 11.76
C TRP A 396 3.19 3.54 13.19
N ARG A 397 4.29 2.78 13.42
CA ARG A 397 4.92 2.64 14.74
C ARG A 397 5.53 3.92 15.25
N GLY A 398 6.24 4.63 14.37
CA GLY A 398 6.75 5.95 14.70
C GLY A 398 5.63 6.89 15.17
N VAL A 399 4.52 6.94 14.43
CA VAL A 399 3.36 7.78 14.76
C VAL A 399 2.73 7.35 16.10
N LEU A 400 2.46 6.06 16.31
CA LEU A 400 1.86 5.57 17.56
C LEU A 400 2.75 5.80 18.79
N ASP A 401 4.07 5.59 18.67
CA ASP A 401 5.03 5.88 19.73
C ASP A 401 5.04 7.37 20.13
N THR A 402 4.70 8.25 19.18
CA THR A 402 4.65 9.69 19.39
C THR A 402 3.31 10.14 19.94
N GLU A 403 2.21 9.75 19.29
CA GLU A 403 0.87 10.27 19.59
C GLU A 403 0.20 9.53 20.76
N VAL A 404 0.27 8.20 20.74
CA VAL A 404 -0.43 7.34 21.72
C VAL A 404 0.43 7.14 22.96
N PHE A 405 1.67 6.68 22.76
CA PHE A 405 2.54 6.33 23.88
C PHE A 405 3.35 7.51 24.42
N ARG A 406 3.47 8.60 23.64
CA ARG A 406 4.19 9.83 24.01
C ARG A 406 5.62 9.56 24.51
N VAL A 407 6.28 8.54 23.93
CA VAL A 407 7.64 8.13 24.31
C VAL A 407 8.73 8.85 23.53
N GLN A 408 8.35 9.62 22.51
CA GLN A 408 9.22 10.43 21.65
C GLN A 408 8.53 11.70 21.15
N SER A 409 9.31 12.65 20.64
CA SER A 409 8.79 13.85 19.97
C SER A 409 8.56 13.61 18.47
N PRO A 410 7.81 14.48 17.78
CA PRO A 410 7.71 14.47 16.31
C PRO A 410 9.06 14.48 15.60
N GLU A 411 10.02 15.27 16.08
CA GLU A 411 11.38 15.33 15.54
C GLU A 411 12.10 13.98 15.65
N GLU A 412 12.03 13.37 16.84
CA GLU A 412 12.65 12.08 17.11
C GLU A 412 11.99 10.96 16.29
N CYS A 413 10.68 11.03 16.07
CA CYS A 413 9.96 10.13 15.18
C CYS A 413 10.51 10.19 13.75
N MET A 414 10.58 11.38 13.16
CA MET A 414 11.12 11.57 11.81
C MET A 414 12.57 11.08 11.70
N ARG A 415 13.39 11.38 12.72
CA ARG A 415 14.79 10.92 12.80
C ARG A 415 14.89 9.39 12.85
N ARG A 416 14.09 8.73 13.70
CA ARG A 416 14.10 7.26 13.87
C ARG A 416 13.50 6.52 12.68
N LEU A 417 12.65 7.18 11.90
CA LEU A 417 12.16 6.70 10.61
C LEU A 417 13.14 6.98 9.47
N GLU A 418 14.31 7.56 9.72
CA GLU A 418 15.29 7.95 8.69
C GLU A 418 14.65 8.84 7.61
N LEU A 419 13.82 9.80 8.03
CA LEU A 419 13.19 10.79 7.15
C LEU A 419 13.93 12.12 7.27
N ALA A 420 14.86 12.35 6.34
CA ALA A 420 15.59 13.60 6.23
C ALA A 420 14.70 14.71 5.68
N MET A 421 14.78 15.88 6.31
CA MET A 421 14.09 17.10 5.88
C MET A 421 15.12 18.07 5.31
N ALA A 422 14.76 18.79 4.25
CA ALA A 422 15.64 19.80 3.65
C ALA A 422 15.69 21.07 4.51
N ASP A 423 14.56 21.47 5.06
CA ASP A 423 14.41 22.58 6.00
C ASP A 423 13.81 22.07 7.32
N PRO A 424 14.48 22.27 8.48
CA PRO A 424 13.90 21.95 9.79
C PRO A 424 12.54 22.62 10.06
N GLY A 425 12.28 23.78 9.43
CA GLY A 425 10.99 24.47 9.50
C GLY A 425 9.82 23.69 8.90
N ASP A 426 10.09 22.70 8.05
CA ASP A 426 9.06 21.83 7.45
C ASP A 426 8.53 20.78 8.44
N LEU A 427 9.21 20.54 9.57
CA LEU A 427 8.89 19.46 10.50
C LEU A 427 7.41 19.45 10.93
N PRO A 428 6.78 20.56 11.38
CA PRO A 428 5.39 20.53 11.80
C PRO A 428 4.45 20.12 10.66
N PHE A 429 4.72 20.55 9.42
CA PHE A 429 3.91 20.17 8.27
C PHE A 429 4.11 18.70 7.93
N LEU A 430 5.36 18.28 7.73
CA LEU A 430 5.70 16.92 7.30
C LEU A 430 5.23 15.87 8.28
N TYR A 431 5.40 16.12 9.58
CA TYR A 431 4.93 15.21 10.61
C TYR A 431 3.41 15.11 10.63
N ASN A 432 2.69 16.24 10.58
CA ASN A 432 1.23 16.23 10.54
C ASN A 432 0.70 15.53 9.28
N ALA A 433 1.34 15.76 8.13
CA ALA A 433 0.99 15.09 6.89
C ALA A 433 1.27 13.58 6.96
N LEU A 434 2.41 13.17 7.51
CA LEU A 434 2.73 11.76 7.76
C LEU A 434 1.68 11.12 8.68
N ARG A 435 1.35 11.79 9.80
CA ARG A 435 0.32 11.34 10.75
C ARG A 435 -1.04 11.12 10.09
N SER A 436 -1.43 11.98 9.16
CA SER A 436 -2.69 11.83 8.40
C SER A 436 -2.61 10.82 7.25
N ALA A 437 -1.42 10.63 6.68
CA ALA A 437 -1.21 9.74 5.54
C ALA A 437 -1.02 8.28 5.94
N VAL A 438 -0.40 8.02 7.08
CA VAL A 438 -0.07 6.68 7.56
C VAL A 438 -1.24 6.11 8.37
N HIS A 439 -1.60 4.87 8.10
CA HIS A 439 -2.64 4.13 8.81
C HIS A 439 -2.12 2.79 9.28
N ALA A 440 -2.94 2.14 10.10
CA ALA A 440 -2.61 0.79 10.52
C ALA A 440 -2.50 -0.17 9.33
N PRO A 441 -1.57 -1.15 9.42
CA PRO A 441 -1.27 -2.11 8.38
C PRO A 441 -2.53 -2.78 7.82
N THR A 442 -2.58 -2.92 6.50
CA THR A 442 -3.56 -3.78 5.82
C THR A 442 -2.98 -5.14 5.44
N ARG A 443 -1.72 -5.40 5.80
CA ARG A 443 -1.04 -6.64 5.44
C ARG A 443 -1.39 -7.75 6.42
N ASP A 444 -1.61 -8.95 5.89
CA ASP A 444 -1.95 -10.11 6.69
C ASP A 444 -0.83 -10.48 7.68
N ALA A 445 -1.26 -11.01 8.82
CA ALA A 445 -0.37 -11.58 9.81
C ALA A 445 0.40 -12.77 9.23
N GLY A 446 1.69 -12.60 9.02
CA GLY A 446 2.58 -13.72 8.67
C GLY A 446 2.94 -14.59 9.88
N GLU A 447 3.55 -15.75 9.63
CA GLU A 447 4.06 -16.67 10.65
C GLU A 447 5.02 -16.02 11.66
N THR A 448 5.71 -14.97 11.23
CA THR A 448 6.68 -14.23 12.06
C THR A 448 6.06 -13.09 12.87
N SER A 449 4.76 -12.83 12.72
CA SER A 449 4.08 -11.78 13.49
C SER A 449 4.15 -12.09 14.99
N LEU A 450 4.21 -11.05 15.82
CA LEU A 450 4.23 -11.18 17.27
C LEU A 450 2.82 -10.96 17.83
N VAL A 451 2.33 -11.90 18.61
CA VAL A 451 1.03 -11.80 19.27
C VAL A 451 1.23 -11.35 20.72
N THR A 452 0.56 -10.26 21.12
CA THR A 452 0.56 -9.71 22.48
C THR A 452 -0.85 -9.26 22.89
N GLY A 453 -1.01 -8.92 24.17
CA GLY A 453 -2.28 -8.59 24.80
C GLY A 453 -2.91 -9.78 25.54
N VAL A 454 -4.23 -9.84 25.49
CA VAL A 454 -5.02 -10.87 26.16
C VAL A 454 -5.78 -11.66 25.12
N LEU A 455 -5.63 -12.99 25.16
CA LEU A 455 -6.55 -13.90 24.50
C LEU A 455 -7.70 -14.21 25.46
N PRO A 456 -8.89 -13.65 25.24
CA PRO A 456 -10.04 -13.96 26.06
C PRO A 456 -10.53 -15.38 25.71
N LEU A 457 -10.73 -16.22 26.74
CA LEU A 457 -11.20 -17.59 26.59
C LEU A 457 -12.66 -17.68 27.05
N PRO A 458 -13.62 -18.03 26.18
CA PRO A 458 -15.00 -18.15 26.58
C PRO A 458 -15.15 -19.29 27.59
N THR A 459 -15.89 -19.02 28.67
CA THR A 459 -16.23 -20.03 29.68
C THR A 459 -17.52 -20.76 29.33
N VAL A 460 -17.53 -22.09 29.42
CA VAL A 460 -18.73 -22.92 29.44
C VAL A 460 -18.96 -23.52 30.85
N GLU A 461 -20.21 -23.86 31.18
CA GLU A 461 -20.63 -24.51 32.44
C GLU A 461 -20.15 -23.82 33.75
N ASN A 462 -20.91 -22.84 34.27
CA ASN A 462 -20.64 -22.16 35.55
C ASN A 462 -19.18 -21.66 35.72
N GLY A 463 -18.54 -21.25 34.61
CA GLY A 463 -17.18 -20.70 34.63
C GLY A 463 -16.07 -21.76 34.70
N GLY A 464 -16.38 -23.06 34.53
CA GLY A 464 -15.53 -24.22 34.82
C GLY A 464 -14.61 -24.70 33.70
N LEU A 465 -14.94 -24.35 32.45
CA LEU A 465 -14.39 -24.97 31.25
C LEU A 465 -14.10 -23.91 30.18
N PHE A 466 -13.00 -24.07 29.45
CA PHE A 466 -12.64 -23.23 28.29
C PHE A 466 -12.54 -24.07 27.03
N LEU A 467 -12.84 -23.45 25.88
CA LEU A 467 -12.76 -24.10 24.58
C LEU A 467 -11.59 -23.57 23.77
N VAL A 468 -10.88 -24.50 23.12
CA VAL A 468 -9.75 -24.22 22.26
C VAL A 468 -9.94 -24.88 20.89
N PRO A 469 -9.84 -24.14 19.77
CA PRO A 469 -10.19 -24.64 18.45
C PRO A 469 -9.16 -25.67 17.96
N ASP A 470 -9.61 -26.81 17.43
CA ASP A 470 -8.73 -27.83 16.82
C ASP A 470 -8.24 -27.40 15.43
N TYR A 471 -7.08 -26.75 15.40
CA TYR A 471 -6.46 -26.27 14.15
C TYR A 471 -5.91 -27.35 13.21
N ARG A 472 -5.96 -28.65 13.57
CA ARG A 472 -5.49 -29.73 12.68
C ARG A 472 -6.34 -29.86 11.41
N GLN A 473 -7.56 -29.31 11.38
CA GLN A 473 -8.50 -29.45 10.27
C GLN A 473 -8.52 -28.29 9.27
N ARG A 474 -7.65 -27.29 9.41
CA ARG A 474 -7.60 -26.05 8.62
C ARG A 474 -7.45 -26.23 7.09
N ARG A 475 -7.27 -27.46 6.60
CA ARG A 475 -7.20 -27.76 5.15
C ARG A 475 -8.54 -28.06 4.48
N GLN A 476 -9.65 -28.07 5.21
CA GLN A 476 -10.95 -28.23 4.56
C GLN A 476 -11.39 -26.89 3.95
N ARG A 477 -11.91 -26.98 2.71
CA ARG A 477 -12.34 -25.86 1.87
C ARG A 477 -13.09 -24.77 2.67
N PRO A 478 -12.96 -23.49 2.29
CA PRO A 478 -13.85 -22.45 2.81
C PRO A 478 -15.29 -22.93 2.59
N VAL A 479 -15.99 -23.16 3.70
CA VAL A 479 -17.43 -23.41 3.66
C VAL A 479 -18.04 -22.12 3.12
N GLU A 480 -18.94 -22.22 2.14
CA GLU A 480 -19.70 -21.03 1.70
C GLU A 480 -20.41 -20.47 2.93
N GLU A 481 -19.88 -19.36 3.46
CA GLU A 481 -20.48 -18.70 4.60
C GLU A 481 -21.83 -18.13 4.17
N PRO A 482 -22.91 -18.39 4.92
CA PRO A 482 -24.16 -17.70 4.67
C PRO A 482 -23.92 -16.18 4.73
N PRO A 483 -24.64 -15.38 3.93
CA PRO A 483 -24.47 -13.94 3.92
C PRO A 483 -24.66 -13.39 5.35
N PRO A 484 -23.75 -12.53 5.84
CA PRO A 484 -23.80 -12.06 7.21
C PRO A 484 -25.08 -11.30 7.49
N HIS A 485 -25.74 -11.59 8.61
CA HIS A 485 -26.93 -10.86 9.03
C HIS A 485 -26.51 -9.52 9.66
N VAL A 486 -26.84 -8.42 8.99
CA VAL A 486 -26.53 -7.06 9.45
C VAL A 486 -27.47 -6.67 10.58
N VAL A 487 -26.89 -6.27 11.72
CA VAL A 487 -27.62 -5.77 12.91
C VAL A 487 -27.80 -4.26 12.84
N GLY A 488 -26.81 -3.55 12.29
CA GLY A 488 -26.86 -2.10 12.14
C GLY A 488 -25.50 -1.48 11.83
N SER A 489 -25.40 -0.19 12.13
CA SER A 489 -24.19 0.62 11.98
C SER A 489 -23.79 1.21 13.32
N LEU A 490 -22.49 1.35 13.54
CA LEU A 490 -21.90 2.00 14.71
C LEU A 490 -20.82 2.99 14.22
N ASP A 491 -20.93 4.25 14.63
CA ASP A 491 -20.03 5.31 14.17
C ASP A 491 -18.78 5.41 15.07
N ILE A 492 -17.72 4.68 14.70
CA ILE A 492 -16.45 4.65 15.45
C ILE A 492 -15.40 5.51 14.75
N HIS A 493 -15.06 6.64 15.36
CA HIS A 493 -13.97 7.51 14.91
C HIS A 493 -12.67 7.22 15.64
N LEU A 494 -11.62 6.94 14.87
CA LEU A 494 -10.26 6.82 15.41
C LEU A 494 -9.65 8.21 15.58
N ASN A 495 -9.32 8.55 16.82
CA ASN A 495 -8.64 9.79 17.16
C ASN A 495 -7.34 9.46 17.90
N LEU A 496 -6.22 9.95 17.38
CA LEU A 496 -4.89 9.78 17.97
C LEU A 496 -4.60 10.83 19.06
N ASP A 497 -5.28 11.98 19.04
CA ASP A 497 -5.00 13.11 19.94
C ASP A 497 -5.43 12.85 21.39
N ASP A 498 -6.41 11.96 21.59
CA ASP A 498 -7.04 11.70 22.88
C ASP A 498 -7.24 10.18 23.11
N VAL A 499 -6.13 9.48 23.27
CA VAL A 499 -6.09 8.04 23.54
C VAL A 499 -5.70 7.81 24.99
N GLU A 500 -6.65 7.31 25.78
CA GLU A 500 -6.36 6.76 27.09
C GLU A 500 -5.76 5.35 26.95
N ILE A 501 -4.67 5.09 27.66
CA ILE A 501 -3.98 3.79 27.64
C ILE A 501 -4.86 2.76 28.35
N ALA A 502 -5.61 1.98 27.58
CA ALA A 502 -6.46 0.91 28.09
C ALA A 502 -5.62 -0.37 28.36
N PRO A 503 -5.75 -1.02 29.54
CA PRO A 503 -5.07 -2.28 29.79
C PRO A 503 -5.57 -3.35 28.81
N SER A 504 -4.74 -4.37 28.53
CA SER A 504 -5.11 -5.48 27.63
C SER A 504 -6.33 -6.28 28.08
N TYR A 505 -6.71 -6.18 29.34
CA TYR A 505 -7.98 -6.65 29.86
C TYR A 505 -8.49 -5.67 30.91
N GLN A 506 -9.75 -5.24 30.77
CA GLN A 506 -10.42 -4.34 31.70
C GLN A 506 -11.78 -4.94 32.08
N PRO A 507 -11.96 -5.40 33.33
CA PRO A 507 -13.29 -5.66 33.84
C PRO A 507 -14.02 -4.33 34.02
N LEU A 508 -15.29 -4.30 33.62
CA LEU A 508 -16.20 -3.18 33.82
C LEU A 508 -17.32 -3.61 34.78
N ALA A 509 -18.12 -2.64 35.24
CA ALA A 509 -19.12 -2.90 36.27
C ALA A 509 -20.12 -4.00 35.85
N HIS A 510 -20.23 -5.04 36.67
CA HIS A 510 -21.26 -6.08 36.51
C HIS A 510 -22.67 -5.49 36.57
N ALA A 511 -23.58 -6.07 35.80
CA ALA A 511 -24.95 -5.60 35.68
C ALA A 511 -25.93 -6.76 35.78
N ALA A 512 -27.17 -6.43 36.17
CA ALA A 512 -28.30 -7.37 36.13
C ALA A 512 -28.86 -7.59 34.71
N ARG A 513 -28.17 -7.13 33.67
CA ARG A 513 -28.55 -7.23 32.24
C ARG A 513 -27.64 -8.23 31.53
N PRO A 514 -28.04 -8.75 30.35
CA PRO A 514 -27.14 -9.50 29.49
C PRO A 514 -25.81 -8.76 29.36
N SER A 515 -24.74 -9.47 29.63
CA SER A 515 -23.38 -8.97 29.67
C SER A 515 -22.72 -9.15 28.30
N CYS A 516 -21.98 -8.14 27.85
CA CYS A 516 -21.21 -8.18 26.63
C CYS A 516 -19.72 -8.09 26.93
N HIS A 517 -18.92 -8.99 26.37
CA HIS A 517 -17.47 -8.83 26.29
C HIS A 517 -17.09 -8.21 24.95
N ILE A 518 -16.18 -7.24 24.95
CA ILE A 518 -15.61 -6.69 23.72
C ILE A 518 -14.20 -7.23 23.55
N ALA A 519 -13.95 -7.93 22.46
CA ALA A 519 -12.62 -8.39 22.06
C ALA A 519 -12.14 -7.57 20.87
N VAL A 520 -11.13 -6.71 21.09
CA VAL A 520 -10.53 -5.88 20.06
C VAL A 520 -9.34 -6.60 19.43
N LEU A 521 -9.34 -6.74 18.10
CA LEU A 521 -8.24 -7.31 17.33
C LEU A 521 -7.59 -6.21 16.47
N ALA A 522 -6.28 -6.08 16.59
CA ALA A 522 -5.52 -5.01 15.94
C ALA A 522 -4.17 -5.50 15.38
N ALA A 523 -3.56 -4.73 14.48
CA ALA A 523 -2.25 -5.03 13.92
C ALA A 523 -1.10 -4.68 14.88
N CYS A 524 -1.36 -4.02 16.01
CA CYS A 524 -0.37 -3.72 17.05
C CYS A 524 -0.98 -3.25 18.36
N GLU A 525 -0.17 -3.18 19.42
CA GLU A 525 -0.62 -2.70 20.73
C GLU A 525 -1.11 -1.24 20.70
N GLY A 526 -0.38 -0.35 19.99
CA GLY A 526 -0.80 1.05 19.91
C GLY A 526 -2.11 1.21 19.16
N GLU A 527 -2.33 0.45 18.09
CA GLU A 527 -3.63 0.40 17.41
C GLU A 527 -4.70 -0.22 18.32
N ALA A 528 -4.42 -1.34 18.98
CA ALA A 528 -5.34 -1.99 19.91
C ALA A 528 -5.87 -1.01 20.96
N MET A 529 -5.01 -0.13 21.47
CA MET A 529 -5.38 0.93 22.41
C MET A 529 -6.26 1.99 21.78
N VAL A 530 -5.90 2.50 20.59
CA VAL A 530 -6.71 3.48 19.85
C VAL A 530 -8.10 2.92 19.57
N LEU A 531 -8.17 1.66 19.12
CA LEU A 531 -9.43 0.97 18.85
C LEU A 531 -10.26 0.76 20.11
N THR A 532 -9.63 0.28 21.19
CA THR A 532 -10.31 0.07 22.47
C THR A 532 -10.88 1.38 23.01
N ALA A 533 -10.10 2.46 22.98
CA ALA A 533 -10.56 3.79 23.41
C ALA A 533 -11.72 4.30 22.54
N ALA A 534 -11.65 4.13 21.22
CA ALA A 534 -12.71 4.54 20.31
C ALA A 534 -14.02 3.75 20.55
N VAL A 535 -13.92 2.43 20.75
CA VAL A 535 -15.09 1.59 21.07
C VAL A 535 -15.68 1.96 22.43
N LEU A 536 -14.86 2.23 23.44
CA LEU A 536 -15.34 2.63 24.77
C LEU A 536 -16.02 3.99 24.75
N ARG A 537 -15.64 4.91 23.85
CA ARG A 537 -16.39 6.16 23.61
C ARG A 537 -17.75 5.91 22.95
N ALA A 538 -17.84 4.92 22.06
CA ALA A 538 -19.08 4.48 21.41
C ALA A 538 -19.88 3.48 22.26
N ARG A 539 -19.53 3.29 23.54
CA ARG A 539 -20.09 2.25 24.42
C ARG A 539 -21.60 2.34 24.52
N ASP A 540 -22.16 3.51 24.77
CA ASP A 540 -23.61 3.65 25.02
C ASP A 540 -24.43 3.29 23.77
N GLU A 541 -23.97 3.71 22.59
CA GLU A 541 -24.57 3.35 21.30
C GLU A 541 -24.47 1.85 21.05
N LEU A 542 -23.29 1.26 21.34
CA LEU A 542 -23.08 -0.18 21.26
C LEU A 542 -23.99 -0.97 22.21
N GLU A 543 -24.16 -0.53 23.46
CA GLU A 543 -25.03 -1.19 24.45
C GLU A 543 -26.51 -1.16 24.01
N VAL A 544 -26.94 -0.07 23.39
CA VAL A 544 -28.30 0.06 22.82
C VAL A 544 -28.45 -0.87 21.62
N LEU A 545 -27.50 -0.84 20.68
CA LEU A 545 -27.54 -1.64 19.46
C LEU A 545 -27.58 -3.14 19.76
N LEU A 546 -26.78 -3.59 20.74
CA LEU A 546 -26.66 -4.99 21.12
C LEU A 546 -27.66 -5.44 22.18
N SER A 547 -28.42 -4.51 22.78
CA SER A 547 -29.30 -4.80 23.92
C SER A 547 -28.59 -5.52 25.08
N ALA A 548 -27.29 -5.26 25.26
CA ALA A 548 -26.43 -5.90 26.26
C ALA A 548 -25.48 -4.85 26.86
N ARG A 549 -25.15 -4.98 28.15
CA ARG A 549 -24.24 -4.05 28.83
C ARG A 549 -22.80 -4.51 28.68
N VAL A 550 -21.89 -3.62 28.32
CA VAL A 550 -20.47 -3.93 28.23
C VAL A 550 -19.91 -4.20 29.64
N ALA A 551 -19.55 -5.45 29.90
CA ALA A 551 -19.10 -5.97 31.19
C ALA A 551 -17.58 -6.11 31.28
N SER A 552 -16.89 -6.25 30.15
CA SER A 552 -15.43 -6.25 30.10
C SER A 552 -14.95 -5.98 28.67
N THR A 553 -13.70 -5.54 28.56
CA THR A 553 -13.00 -5.42 27.29
C THR A 553 -11.67 -6.14 27.36
N SER A 554 -11.24 -6.68 26.23
CA SER A 554 -9.89 -7.17 26.02
C SER A 554 -9.39 -6.70 24.67
N TRP A 555 -8.08 -6.66 24.52
CA TRP A 555 -7.47 -6.50 23.21
C TRP A 555 -6.35 -7.50 22.98
N LEU A 556 -6.23 -7.93 21.73
CA LEU A 556 -5.16 -8.75 21.21
C LEU A 556 -4.56 -8.06 19.99
N SER A 557 -3.24 -7.97 19.95
CA SER A 557 -2.54 -7.46 18.78
C SER A 557 -1.75 -8.55 18.08
N VAL A 558 -1.86 -8.59 16.75
CA VAL A 558 -1.10 -9.47 15.86
C VAL A 558 -0.16 -8.60 15.04
N ASP A 559 1.08 -8.54 15.50
CA ASP A 559 2.02 -7.52 15.10
C ASP A 559 2.96 -7.98 13.98
N PRO A 560 2.77 -7.53 12.72
CA PRO A 560 3.62 -7.95 11.62
C PRO A 560 5.00 -7.27 11.66
N VAL A 561 5.14 -6.12 12.34
CA VAL A 561 6.39 -5.37 12.50
C VAL A 561 6.55 -4.98 13.97
N PRO A 562 6.97 -5.92 14.84
CA PRO A 562 6.99 -5.71 16.27
C PRO A 562 8.20 -4.88 16.69
N VAL A 563 8.12 -3.59 16.39
CA VAL A 563 9.10 -2.56 16.74
C VAL A 563 8.39 -1.39 17.41
N GLY A 564 9.14 -0.64 18.22
CA GLY A 564 8.60 0.51 18.96
C GLY A 564 8.18 0.14 20.38
N HIS A 565 7.37 1.00 20.98
CA HIS A 565 6.90 0.82 22.34
C HIS A 565 5.85 -0.29 22.42
N ARG A 566 5.99 -1.13 23.45
CA ARG A 566 5.02 -2.15 23.82
C ARG A 566 4.61 -1.87 25.26
N SER A 567 3.34 -1.55 25.43
CA SER A 567 2.71 -1.27 26.71
C SER A 567 2.52 -2.52 27.58
N ASP A 568 2.09 -3.63 26.98
CA ASP A 568 1.93 -4.91 27.66
C ASP A 568 3.13 -5.79 27.31
N GLY A 569 3.40 -5.96 26.01
CA GLY A 569 4.51 -6.77 25.50
C GLY A 569 4.39 -8.26 25.82
N ALA A 570 3.38 -8.67 26.59
CA ALA A 570 3.09 -10.01 27.01
C ALA A 570 1.88 -10.58 26.26
N LEU A 571 1.75 -11.91 26.24
CA LEU A 571 0.53 -12.60 25.86
C LEU A 571 0.04 -13.43 27.05
N ARG A 572 -1.21 -13.22 27.45
CA ARG A 572 -1.87 -14.00 28.50
C ARG A 572 -3.25 -14.45 28.06
N SER A 573 -3.77 -15.50 28.67
CA SER A 573 -5.15 -15.93 28.46
C SER A 573 -6.00 -15.58 29.67
N VAL A 574 -7.22 -15.09 29.45
CA VAL A 574 -8.14 -14.69 30.53
C VAL A 574 -9.50 -15.37 30.36
N PRO A 575 -9.94 -16.15 31.36
CA PRO A 575 -11.31 -16.64 31.47
C PRO A 575 -12.31 -15.50 31.35
N THR A 576 -13.21 -15.57 30.38
CA THR A 576 -14.16 -14.49 30.10
C THR A 576 -15.57 -15.04 29.98
N THR A 577 -16.42 -14.64 30.92
CA THR A 577 -17.85 -14.97 30.93
C THR A 577 -18.64 -13.75 30.45
N ALA A 578 -19.42 -13.93 29.38
CA ALA A 578 -20.37 -12.93 28.90
C ALA A 578 -21.50 -13.63 28.13
N ASP A 579 -22.69 -13.03 28.15
CA ASP A 579 -23.87 -13.53 27.43
C ASP A 579 -23.80 -13.24 25.91
N LEU A 580 -23.02 -12.22 25.53
CA LEU A 580 -22.77 -11.79 24.16
C LEU A 580 -21.31 -11.38 24.00
N TRP A 581 -20.75 -11.58 22.81
CA TRP A 581 -19.41 -11.10 22.46
C TRP A 581 -19.46 -10.16 21.27
N ALA A 582 -18.66 -9.10 21.32
CA ALA A 582 -18.43 -8.19 20.21
C ALA A 582 -16.95 -8.28 19.81
N ILE A 583 -16.67 -8.83 18.62
CA ILE A 583 -15.34 -8.87 18.04
C ILE A 583 -15.15 -7.62 17.17
N VAL A 584 -14.29 -6.72 17.62
CA VAL A 584 -14.02 -5.45 16.93
C VAL A 584 -12.71 -5.58 16.15
N ARG A 585 -12.75 -5.18 14.87
CA ARG A 585 -11.59 -5.22 13.98
C ARG A 585 -11.74 -4.22 12.82
N ARG A 586 -10.68 -4.09 12.02
CA ARG A 586 -10.74 -3.46 10.68
C ARG A 586 -11.06 -4.51 9.61
N ARG A 587 -11.76 -4.11 8.56
CA ARG A 587 -12.06 -4.92 7.38
C ARG A 587 -10.79 -5.30 6.61
N SER A 588 -9.73 -4.50 6.68
CA SER A 588 -8.44 -4.92 6.14
C SER A 588 -7.87 -6.19 6.81
N HIS A 589 -8.41 -6.61 7.96
CA HIS A 589 -8.10 -7.88 8.62
C HIS A 589 -9.12 -8.99 8.29
N ARG A 590 -9.71 -9.01 7.09
CA ARG A 590 -10.80 -9.95 6.72
C ARG A 590 -10.33 -11.20 5.96
N ALA A 591 -11.12 -12.26 6.10
CA ALA A 591 -11.09 -13.61 5.50
C ALA A 591 -9.94 -14.55 5.90
N ASP A 592 -8.70 -14.06 6.08
CA ASP A 592 -7.55 -14.93 6.38
C ASP A 592 -6.85 -14.62 7.72
N ASP A 593 -7.42 -13.78 8.58
CA ASP A 593 -6.92 -13.60 9.94
C ASP A 593 -7.33 -14.77 10.84
N ASP A 594 -6.43 -15.72 11.03
CA ASP A 594 -6.70 -16.92 11.82
C ASP A 594 -6.99 -16.59 13.27
N VAL A 595 -6.59 -15.43 13.80
CA VAL A 595 -6.98 -15.07 15.17
C VAL A 595 -8.46 -14.76 15.24
N THR A 596 -8.97 -13.91 14.34
CA THR A 596 -10.40 -13.60 14.29
C THR A 596 -11.20 -14.88 14.10
N GLU A 597 -10.77 -15.74 13.17
CA GLU A 597 -11.42 -17.01 12.89
C GLU A 597 -11.35 -17.96 14.09
N ALA A 598 -10.19 -18.08 14.75
CA ALA A 598 -10.04 -18.86 15.97
C ALA A 598 -11.01 -18.39 17.05
N LEU A 599 -11.10 -17.08 17.27
CA LEU A 599 -11.96 -16.49 18.28
C LEU A 599 -13.44 -16.71 17.97
N ALA A 600 -13.86 -16.50 16.72
CA ALA A 600 -15.23 -16.76 16.29
C ALA A 600 -15.59 -18.24 16.47
N ARG A 601 -14.70 -19.17 16.07
CA ARG A 601 -14.89 -20.62 16.26
C ARG A 601 -14.96 -21.01 17.73
N MET A 602 -14.14 -20.42 18.61
CA MET A 602 -14.23 -20.64 20.05
C MET A 602 -15.59 -20.24 20.62
N LEU A 603 -16.19 -19.16 20.11
CA LEU A 603 -17.50 -18.69 20.55
C LEU A 603 -18.65 -19.54 20.00
N GLU A 604 -18.55 -19.96 18.74
CA GLU A 604 -19.46 -20.93 18.11
C GLU A 604 -19.47 -22.24 18.91
N ASP A 605 -18.29 -22.80 19.20
CA ASP A 605 -18.16 -24.02 19.99
C ASP A 605 -18.64 -23.84 21.44
N ALA A 606 -18.56 -22.62 22.00
CA ALA A 606 -19.09 -22.29 23.32
C ALA A 606 -20.62 -22.13 23.35
N GLY A 607 -21.28 -22.09 22.19
CA GLY A 607 -22.68 -21.71 22.08
C GLY A 607 -22.93 -20.26 22.52
N THR A 608 -21.91 -19.41 22.46
CA THR A 608 -21.98 -18.01 22.88
C THR A 608 -22.25 -17.12 21.67
N PRO A 609 -23.34 -16.34 21.66
CA PRO A 609 -23.61 -15.39 20.58
C PRO A 609 -22.46 -14.39 20.39
N ALA A 610 -22.14 -14.10 19.13
CA ALA A 610 -21.11 -13.15 18.77
C ALA A 610 -21.55 -12.22 17.62
N VAL A 611 -21.08 -10.98 17.68
CA VAL A 611 -21.18 -10.01 16.57
C VAL A 611 -19.79 -9.58 16.13
N HIS A 612 -19.62 -9.30 14.85
CA HIS A 612 -18.44 -8.65 14.29
C HIS A 612 -18.72 -7.16 14.09
N ILE A 613 -17.76 -6.33 14.45
CA ILE A 613 -17.78 -4.87 14.24
C ILE A 613 -16.58 -4.48 13.38
N GLU A 614 -16.86 -4.02 12.15
CA GLU A 614 -15.85 -3.57 11.17
C GLU A 614 -15.70 -2.04 11.20
N ILE A 615 -14.76 -1.51 11.97
CA ILE A 615 -14.69 -0.07 12.28
C ILE A 615 -14.38 0.85 11.09
N ASP A 616 -13.81 0.32 10.02
CA ASP A 616 -13.48 1.04 8.78
C ASP A 616 -14.60 0.98 7.74
N ARG A 617 -15.70 0.29 8.05
CA ARG A 617 -16.92 0.28 7.27
C ARG A 617 -17.91 1.29 7.86
N LYS A 618 -18.37 2.24 7.03
CA LYS A 618 -19.27 3.33 7.47
C LYS A 618 -20.70 2.87 7.79
N ASN A 619 -21.22 1.93 7.00
CA ASN A 619 -22.61 1.45 7.11
C ASN A 619 -22.64 -0.07 7.17
N ASP A 620 -23.60 -0.63 7.90
CA ASP A 620 -23.81 -2.08 8.02
C ASP A 620 -22.55 -2.79 8.55
N ASN A 621 -21.89 -2.14 9.50
CA ASN A 621 -20.62 -2.58 10.04
C ASN A 621 -20.74 -3.46 11.28
N VAL A 622 -21.95 -3.72 11.75
CA VAL A 622 -22.24 -4.68 12.81
C VAL A 622 -23.00 -5.86 12.23
N THR A 623 -22.40 -7.05 12.29
CA THR A 623 -22.98 -8.27 11.72
C THR A 623 -22.99 -9.42 12.72
N VAL A 624 -24.07 -10.18 12.79
CA VAL A 624 -24.16 -11.40 13.61
C VAL A 624 -23.30 -12.50 13.00
N VAL A 625 -22.53 -13.18 13.85
CA VAL A 625 -21.90 -14.47 13.50
C VAL A 625 -22.94 -15.53 13.81
N ALA A 626 -23.47 -16.19 12.77
CA ALA A 626 -24.54 -17.17 12.93
C ALA A 626 -24.08 -18.31 13.86
N ALA A 627 -24.70 -18.42 15.03
CA ALA A 627 -24.55 -19.57 15.93
C ALA A 627 -25.43 -20.74 15.46
N ASP A 628 -25.50 -20.98 14.15
CA ASP A 628 -26.31 -22.08 13.63
C ASP A 628 -25.77 -23.39 14.19
N GLN A 629 -26.63 -24.10 14.91
CA GLN A 629 -26.33 -25.32 15.64
C GLN A 629 -25.87 -26.43 14.70
N VAL A 630 -24.58 -26.46 14.33
CA VAL A 630 -23.99 -27.62 13.68
C VAL A 630 -23.65 -28.62 14.78
N ALA A 631 -24.66 -29.35 15.24
CA ALA A 631 -24.60 -30.32 16.33
C ALA A 631 -23.59 -31.48 16.15
N ASP A 632 -22.91 -31.56 15.00
CA ASP A 632 -22.02 -32.68 14.61
C ASP A 632 -20.58 -32.26 14.23
N ARG A 633 -20.15 -31.02 14.49
CA ARG A 633 -18.75 -30.63 14.23
C ARG A 633 -17.80 -31.13 15.34
N PRO A 634 -16.64 -31.73 15.00
CA PRO A 634 -15.67 -32.20 15.99
C PRO A 634 -15.21 -31.03 16.87
N HIS A 635 -15.48 -31.15 18.16
CA HIS A 635 -15.42 -30.08 19.15
C HIS A 635 -13.99 -29.58 19.44
N SER A 636 -13.89 -28.28 19.72
CA SER A 636 -12.84 -27.67 20.51
C SER A 636 -12.43 -28.50 21.73
N LEU A 637 -11.15 -28.43 22.11
CA LEU A 637 -10.62 -29.05 23.31
C LEU A 637 -11.22 -28.37 24.55
N VAL A 638 -11.94 -29.12 25.37
CA VAL A 638 -12.49 -28.67 26.65
C VAL A 638 -11.41 -28.74 27.72
N VAL A 639 -11.00 -27.59 28.24
CA VAL A 639 -9.93 -27.44 29.24
C VAL A 639 -10.56 -27.09 30.59
N ARG A 640 -10.36 -27.92 31.63
CA ARG A 640 -10.88 -27.67 32.99
C ARG A 640 -10.12 -26.54 33.69
N ASN A 641 -10.82 -25.80 34.57
CA ASN A 641 -10.33 -24.66 35.36
C ASN A 641 -9.02 -24.84 36.15
N ASN A 642 -8.56 -26.06 36.37
CA ASN A 642 -7.33 -26.32 37.15
C ASN A 642 -6.05 -26.22 36.29
N ILE A 643 -6.16 -25.83 35.02
CA ILE A 643 -4.99 -25.71 34.13
C ILE A 643 -4.43 -24.30 34.24
N HIS A 644 -3.15 -24.20 34.57
CA HIS A 644 -2.43 -22.93 34.54
C HIS A 644 -2.45 -22.39 33.12
N LEU A 645 -3.20 -21.30 32.93
CA LEU A 645 -3.19 -20.59 31.67
C LEU A 645 -1.81 -20.00 31.44
N PRO A 646 -1.22 -20.27 30.27
CA PRO A 646 0.14 -19.87 30.01
C PRO A 646 0.26 -18.36 29.87
N HIS A 647 1.36 -17.84 30.42
CA HIS A 647 1.75 -16.44 30.33
C HIS A 647 3.08 -16.33 29.59
N HIS A 648 3.11 -15.54 28.52
CA HIS A 648 4.30 -15.25 27.74
C HIS A 648 4.71 -13.81 27.97
N PRO A 649 5.68 -13.53 28.86
CA PRO A 649 6.04 -12.16 29.23
C PRO A 649 6.65 -11.33 28.08
N GLN A 650 6.89 -11.93 26.92
CA GLN A 650 7.45 -11.28 25.75
C GLN A 650 6.56 -11.44 24.50
N GLY A 651 5.32 -11.89 24.68
CA GLY A 651 4.43 -12.26 23.59
C GLY A 651 4.81 -13.61 22.98
N LEU A 652 4.11 -13.98 21.91
CA LEU A 652 4.29 -15.27 21.24
C LEU A 652 4.26 -15.07 19.72
N GLN A 653 5.19 -15.70 19.00
CA GLN A 653 5.13 -15.66 17.53
C GLN A 653 3.88 -16.38 17.03
N TYR A 654 3.27 -15.83 16.00
CA TYR A 654 2.02 -16.29 15.41
C TYR A 654 2.02 -17.78 15.06
N ARG A 655 3.08 -18.27 14.40
CA ARG A 655 3.25 -19.71 14.08
C ARG A 655 3.24 -20.63 15.31
N HIS A 656 3.53 -20.09 16.49
CA HIS A 656 3.52 -20.82 17.75
C HIS A 656 2.22 -20.65 18.52
N LEU A 657 1.40 -19.66 18.19
CA LEU A 657 0.11 -19.39 18.84
C LEU A 657 -0.75 -20.65 18.85
N MET A 658 -0.99 -21.26 17.68
CA MET A 658 -1.88 -22.42 17.59
C MET A 658 -1.36 -23.66 18.33
N ARG A 659 -0.06 -23.97 18.21
CA ARG A 659 0.54 -25.06 19.00
C ARG A 659 0.34 -24.82 20.50
N HIS A 660 0.39 -23.56 20.90
CA HIS A 660 0.31 -23.16 22.29
C HIS A 660 -1.11 -23.18 22.85
N LEU A 661 -2.10 -22.78 22.04
CA LEU A 661 -3.51 -22.98 22.35
C LEU A 661 -3.80 -24.48 22.51
N LEU A 662 -3.31 -25.30 21.58
CA LEU A 662 -3.61 -26.73 21.51
C LEU A 662 -2.83 -27.64 22.47
N GLN A 663 -1.84 -27.11 23.19
CA GLN A 663 -1.04 -27.89 24.14
C GLN A 663 -1.24 -27.35 25.55
N PRO A 664 -2.42 -27.52 26.18
CA PRO A 664 -2.46 -27.49 27.62
C PRO A 664 -1.44 -28.54 28.08
N LYS A 665 -0.43 -28.10 28.83
CA LYS A 665 0.45 -29.03 29.55
C LYS A 665 -0.46 -29.75 30.53
N LEU A 666 -1.06 -30.86 30.09
CA LEU A 666 -1.61 -31.84 31.00
C LEU A 666 -0.48 -32.12 31.98
N PRO A 667 -0.71 -32.02 33.30
CA PRO A 667 0.30 -32.41 34.26
C PRO A 667 0.77 -33.80 33.86
N ILE A 668 2.06 -33.90 33.53
CA ILE A 668 2.73 -35.17 33.34
C ILE A 668 2.82 -35.76 34.75
N ASN A 669 1.73 -36.36 35.22
CA ASN A 669 1.77 -37.34 36.31
C ASN A 669 1.73 -38.70 35.61
N GLU A 670 2.76 -39.53 35.72
CA GLU A 670 3.06 -40.37 36.91
C GLU A 670 1.83 -41.17 37.38
#